data_AF-A0A4R0K9L4-F1
#
_entry.id   AF-A0A4R0K9L4-F1
#
_cell.length_a   1.000
_cell.length_b   1.000
_cell.length_c   1.000
_cell.angle_alpha   90.00
_cell.angle_beta   90.00
_cell.angle_gamma   90.00
#
_symmetry.space_group_name_H-M   'P 1'
#
loop_
_entity.id
_entity.type
_entity.pdbx_description
1 polymer ?
#
loop_
_entity_poly.entity_id
_entity_poly.type
_entity_poly.pdbx_seq_one_letter_code
_entity_poly.pdbx_strand_id
1 'polypeptide(L)'
;MSHPRITAATLAAVLALGAVTVTPAAAASPPPTGNTSPKSSAVTLITGDVVEVTDAGGGRKAASVHPAPGREGVSFHTIEADGGLRVLPSDAVPYISTGVLDVDLFDVDELIADGYGDSAALQLPLIVKYAPGLRTSEALAGTTTTRQLASIGGEAVDAAKDQLPELWKSLAPAVGARSLSSGVSKIWLDGKVKPVLDKSVPQIGAPDAWKAGYEGSGVQVAVLDTGVDAQHPDLVGKVKEAEDFSGSPTGAQDHFGHGTHVAATIAGTGAGAGGTRKGVAPQADLLVGKVLGDDGYGYDSWIIAGMEWAAAEGAKVVNMSLGGGPTDGTDPLSQAVNDISAQTGTLFVVSAGNDGADETIGTPGAAASALTVGAVDRTDGLADFSSRGPRLGDAGLKPEITAPGVDIIAARAAGTAMGAPVDELYTAASGTSMAAPHVAGAAALLAQQHPDWKADQLKNALVSTAKTQPNQTVYAQGAGRVDLTRAVAQKVFATGVADFGLQTTTGSSTRTINYRNDSDAPVTLTLSVAVSNLDAGKPETDAFGVPATITVPAHGNSDVPVDLTAAKLDRGLHSGWIVATGPDGVVTHTAIGALRQGPKHTVTLRAVGLDGQPTGVPVISLYGDNSRSDVLAWIPDGSSYTAEVEEGTYLLHSLVENGDPQDEKVSLFTDPNIEVSKDIEVVIDARKAVPITIRTPKPSEQQAVLSYYVHREYGNGRSISHGVMHFSTVKEVSVTPTKPVKDGTFEFSSRWQLVAPLVQATVSGVTGPLDINLLHQSPSYEGKKRFPLVAADASFQGVKGAVAVLDSSQDGSEQDQIAAAAKAGAAGVILVRPADWSAWTVWRPTGDREPIPAMVTTFKDGHRLIDRAERGHATIDLTLTTSSPYLYDVQQVSTGSIPSKIDYKVTPANGARITTGYADNGGFDWAKEQRFGWRPWQEYSWNDSQRFVQTPKVREEWVTSGDSIWQHRVHHLYTWDDMNPLAGGMTTLPRTYKNGTSKETWFGPVVRPATAPGVVSSRTGDRLSLRIPSFVDADGHYTVGETTSASAKLSRNGQVIAELPDAWEDVITSSDTAAYKLDLATSRSDADGEWNWATNTETSWEFRSGKQAEDKATPLPLLQVGYKVPTDLTGRVGARTHVVGFEAPRSTSLSAWASFDEGKTWRKLLVVGALGHYVAVVANAHDTVSLRVQATGTDGAKFTQTVIRAYGVK
;
A
#
# COMPACT_ATOMS: atom_id res chain seq x y z
N MET A 1 -35.57 72.24 -0.25
CA MET A 1 -34.21 72.81 -0.26
C MET A 1 -33.38 72.06 0.78
N SER A 2 -32.30 71.39 0.39
CA SER A 2 -31.19 71.01 1.29
C SER A 2 -30.07 70.36 0.49
N HIS A 3 -28.83 70.80 0.71
CA HIS A 3 -27.62 70.32 0.04
C HIS A 3 -26.40 70.55 0.97
N PRO A 4 -25.23 69.91 0.71
CA PRO A 4 -24.55 69.12 1.74
C PRO A 4 -23.20 69.70 2.21
N ARG A 5 -22.49 68.98 3.12
CA ARG A 5 -21.02 69.00 3.27
C ARG A 5 -20.43 67.84 4.11
N ILE A 6 -19.84 66.86 3.42
CA ILE A 6 -18.40 66.48 3.41
C ILE A 6 -17.58 66.53 4.74
N THR A 7 -16.84 65.42 5.00
CA THR A 7 -15.60 65.18 5.82
C THR A 7 -15.56 65.07 7.36
N ALA A 8 -15.25 63.83 7.82
CA ALA A 8 -14.00 63.41 8.51
C ALA A 8 -13.88 63.26 10.07
N ALA A 9 -12.88 62.43 10.45
CA ALA A 9 -12.14 62.32 11.73
C ALA A 9 -12.60 61.37 12.87
N THR A 10 -12.07 60.12 12.83
CA THR A 10 -11.32 59.37 13.89
C THR A 10 -11.72 59.33 15.39
N LEU A 11 -11.67 58.09 15.94
CA LEU A 11 -11.47 57.68 17.35
C LEU A 11 -12.63 57.98 18.35
N ALA A 12 -12.87 57.21 19.43
CA ALA A 12 -12.19 56.01 19.97
C ALA A 12 -13.21 54.98 20.57
N ALA A 13 -12.71 53.87 21.12
CA ALA A 13 -13.48 52.68 21.55
C ALA A 13 -14.26 52.83 22.88
N VAL A 14 -15.20 51.89 23.15
CA VAL A 14 -15.25 51.11 24.41
C VAL A 14 -16.16 49.86 24.30
N LEU A 15 -15.65 48.75 24.87
CA LEU A 15 -16.24 47.46 25.28
C LEU A 15 -17.71 47.10 24.95
N ALA A 16 -17.87 45.90 24.37
CA ALA A 16 -18.93 44.94 24.74
C ALA A 16 -18.33 43.52 24.76
N LEU A 17 -18.66 42.69 25.76
CA LEU A 17 -18.13 41.32 25.87
C LEU A 17 -18.97 40.35 25.01
N GLY A 18 -18.30 39.52 24.21
CA GLY A 18 -18.86 38.31 23.61
C GLY A 18 -18.21 37.08 24.23
N ALA A 19 -19.00 36.06 24.58
CA ALA A 19 -18.49 34.86 25.25
C ALA A 19 -17.68 33.98 24.29
N VAL A 20 -16.53 33.46 24.77
CA VAL A 20 -15.73 32.47 24.03
C VAL A 20 -16.34 31.10 24.24
N THR A 21 -16.99 30.58 23.21
CA THR A 21 -17.26 29.14 23.06
C THR A 21 -15.94 28.44 22.73
N VAL A 22 -15.44 27.59 23.63
CA VAL A 22 -14.26 26.76 23.36
C VAL A 22 -14.63 25.68 22.35
N THR A 23 -14.24 25.86 21.09
CA THR A 23 -14.14 24.76 20.12
C THR A 23 -13.01 23.82 20.55
N PRO A 24 -13.21 22.50 20.60
CA PRO A 24 -12.11 21.57 20.85
C PRO A 24 -11.05 21.74 19.75
N ALA A 25 -9.78 21.67 20.13
CA ALA A 25 -8.69 21.68 19.16
C ALA A 25 -8.72 20.38 18.35
N ALA A 26 -8.75 20.50 17.01
CA ALA A 26 -8.50 19.35 16.15
C ALA A 26 -7.08 18.83 16.42
N ALA A 27 -6.92 17.51 16.54
CA ALA A 27 -5.62 16.89 16.70
C ALA A 27 -4.73 17.22 15.49
N ALA A 28 -3.47 17.59 15.75
CA ALA A 28 -2.51 17.82 14.70
C ALA A 28 -2.05 16.47 14.12
N SER A 29 -2.26 16.25 12.82
CA SER A 29 -1.76 15.09 12.11
C SER A 29 -0.22 14.98 12.22
N PRO A 30 0.35 13.77 12.29
CA PRO A 30 1.80 13.59 12.35
C PRO A 30 2.49 14.10 11.07
N PRO A 31 3.75 14.55 11.15
CA PRO A 31 4.50 15.00 9.98
C PRO A 31 4.88 13.80 9.08
N PRO A 32 4.71 13.90 7.74
CA PRO A 32 5.05 12.81 6.82
C PRO A 32 6.57 12.58 6.74
N THR A 33 6.95 11.32 6.61
CA THR A 33 8.32 10.85 6.35
C THR A 33 8.69 10.97 4.85
N GLY A 34 9.96 10.71 4.50
CA GLY A 34 10.45 10.78 3.12
C GLY A 34 9.95 9.62 2.23
N ASN A 35 10.11 9.65 0.90
CA ASN A 35 11.18 10.31 0.13
C ASN A 35 10.80 10.65 -1.33
N THR A 36 11.64 11.51 -1.96
CA THR A 36 11.77 11.72 -3.42
C THR A 36 10.53 12.28 -4.16
N SER A 37 10.65 12.45 -5.49
CA SER A 37 9.49 12.50 -6.39
C SER A 37 8.59 11.30 -6.12
N PRO A 38 7.25 11.42 -6.24
CA PRO A 38 6.30 10.42 -5.73
C PRO A 38 6.65 9.05 -6.29
N LYS A 39 7.17 8.17 -5.42
CA LYS A 39 7.66 6.86 -5.83
C LYS A 39 6.47 6.04 -6.28
N SER A 40 6.46 5.74 -7.57
CA SER A 40 5.62 4.68 -8.12
C SER A 40 6.37 3.37 -8.00
N SER A 41 5.73 2.38 -7.39
CA SER A 41 6.18 1.00 -7.32
C SER A 41 5.23 0.15 -8.14
N ALA A 42 5.77 -0.60 -9.11
CA ALA A 42 5.02 -1.56 -9.89
C ALA A 42 5.31 -2.99 -9.40
N VAL A 43 4.33 -3.88 -9.48
CA VAL A 43 4.48 -5.33 -9.26
C VAL A 43 3.64 -6.11 -10.27
N THR A 44 4.28 -7.02 -11.00
CA THR A 44 3.63 -8.00 -11.86
C THR A 44 3.16 -9.19 -11.00
N LEU A 45 1.85 -9.40 -10.95
CA LEU A 45 1.21 -10.53 -10.27
C LEU A 45 1.43 -11.84 -11.02
N ILE A 46 1.20 -13.00 -10.38
CA ILE A 46 1.34 -14.32 -11.01
C ILE A 46 0.47 -14.53 -12.27
N THR A 47 -0.60 -13.75 -12.44
CA THR A 47 -1.46 -13.72 -13.64
C THR A 47 -0.85 -12.97 -14.83
N GLY A 48 0.26 -12.25 -14.63
CA GLY A 48 0.86 -11.33 -15.60
C GLY A 48 0.27 -9.92 -15.58
N ASP A 49 -0.73 -9.64 -14.74
CA ASP A 49 -1.28 -8.29 -14.56
C ASP A 49 -0.33 -7.44 -13.72
N VAL A 50 -0.15 -6.16 -14.05
CA VAL A 50 0.74 -5.25 -13.31
C VAL A 50 -0.08 -4.31 -12.43
N VAL A 51 0.21 -4.26 -11.13
CA VAL A 51 -0.33 -3.25 -10.21
C VAL A 51 0.71 -2.15 -10.04
N GLU A 52 0.28 -0.90 -10.16
CA GLU A 52 1.11 0.28 -9.92
C GLU A 52 0.58 1.07 -8.72
N VAL A 53 1.44 1.41 -7.75
CA VAL A 53 1.12 2.15 -6.52
C VAL A 53 2.00 3.38 -6.39
N THR A 54 1.39 4.57 -6.35
CA THR A 54 2.05 5.89 -6.24
C THR A 54 1.64 6.61 -4.96
N ASP A 55 2.59 7.21 -4.23
CA ASP A 55 2.29 8.14 -3.12
C ASP A 55 1.64 9.44 -3.65
N ALA A 56 0.43 9.77 -3.17
CA ALA A 56 -0.29 11.00 -3.51
C ALA A 56 0.01 12.16 -2.52
N GLY A 57 0.70 11.87 -1.42
CA GLY A 57 1.05 12.81 -0.37
C GLY A 57 -0.02 12.94 0.72
N GLY A 58 0.43 13.10 1.96
CA GLY A 58 -0.46 13.27 3.12
C GLY A 58 -1.04 11.96 3.67
N GLY A 59 -0.33 10.84 3.50
CA GLY A 59 -0.77 9.52 3.98
C GLY A 59 -1.88 8.91 3.12
N ARG A 60 -1.81 9.10 1.80
CA ARG A 60 -2.75 8.56 0.82
C ARG A 60 -1.99 8.06 -0.40
N LYS A 61 -2.38 6.88 -0.88
CA LYS A 61 -1.83 6.26 -2.09
C LYS A 61 -2.83 6.40 -3.23
N ALA A 62 -2.35 6.32 -4.46
CA ALA A 62 -3.15 6.07 -5.65
C ALA A 62 -2.65 4.79 -6.30
N ALA A 63 -3.54 3.90 -6.70
CA ALA A 63 -3.18 2.63 -7.29
C ALA A 63 -4.00 2.33 -8.56
N SER A 64 -3.43 1.55 -9.47
CA SER A 64 -4.03 1.24 -10.79
C SER A 64 -3.58 -0.14 -11.27
N VAL A 65 -4.36 -0.75 -12.16
CA VAL A 65 -4.08 -2.07 -12.72
C VAL A 65 -4.01 -2.02 -14.23
N HIS A 66 -2.98 -2.69 -14.74
CA HIS A 66 -2.71 -2.87 -16.16
C HIS A 66 -2.90 -4.35 -16.47
N PRO A 67 -4.04 -4.75 -17.05
CA PRO A 67 -4.29 -6.15 -17.39
C PRO A 67 -3.25 -6.65 -18.40
N ALA A 68 -2.81 -7.90 -18.27
CA ALA A 68 -1.93 -8.48 -19.29
C ALA A 68 -2.67 -8.59 -20.64
N PRO A 69 -1.96 -8.61 -21.79
CA PRO A 69 -2.61 -8.61 -23.11
C PRO A 69 -3.62 -9.75 -23.28
N GLY A 70 -4.87 -9.41 -23.61
CA GLY A 70 -5.99 -10.35 -23.69
C GLY A 70 -6.78 -10.55 -22.38
N ARG A 71 -6.43 -9.84 -21.30
CA ARG A 71 -7.13 -9.84 -20.01
C ARG A 71 -7.96 -8.56 -19.77
N GLU A 72 -8.17 -7.74 -20.79
CA GLU A 72 -8.87 -6.45 -20.69
C GLU A 72 -10.36 -6.60 -20.32
N GLY A 73 -10.92 -7.82 -20.45
CA GLY A 73 -12.26 -8.19 -19.99
C GLY A 73 -12.32 -8.80 -18.59
N VAL A 74 -11.20 -8.87 -17.84
CA VAL A 74 -11.18 -9.37 -16.46
C VAL A 74 -11.59 -8.26 -15.50
N SER A 75 -12.51 -8.59 -14.57
CA SER A 75 -12.91 -7.71 -13.47
C SER A 75 -11.89 -7.80 -12.31
N PHE A 76 -11.44 -6.64 -11.81
CA PHE A 76 -10.45 -6.55 -10.74
C PHE A 76 -11.10 -6.00 -9.47
N HIS A 77 -10.87 -6.73 -8.37
CA HIS A 77 -11.40 -6.42 -7.05
C HIS A 77 -10.27 -5.97 -6.13
N THR A 78 -10.45 -4.83 -5.46
CA THR A 78 -9.54 -4.39 -4.40
C THR A 78 -10.16 -4.61 -3.04
N ILE A 79 -9.35 -5.12 -2.10
CA ILE A 79 -9.75 -5.32 -0.71
C ILE A 79 -8.73 -4.64 0.20
N GLU A 80 -9.20 -3.63 0.94
CA GLU A 80 -8.52 -3.04 2.09
C GLU A 80 -9.24 -3.61 3.34
N ALA A 81 -8.67 -4.62 4.02
CA ALA A 81 -9.29 -5.25 5.19
C ALA A 81 -8.21 -5.61 6.21
N ASP A 82 -8.36 -5.13 7.44
CA ASP A 82 -7.37 -5.19 8.55
C ASP A 82 -5.99 -4.52 8.28
N GLY A 83 -5.65 -4.25 7.02
CA GLY A 83 -4.48 -3.49 6.56
C GLY A 83 -4.06 -3.91 5.14
N GLY A 84 -3.28 -3.07 4.46
CA GLY A 84 -2.72 -3.38 3.13
C GLY A 84 -3.72 -3.34 1.97
N LEU A 85 -3.20 -3.46 0.74
CA LEU A 85 -3.95 -3.54 -0.50
C LEU A 85 -3.81 -4.93 -1.15
N ARG A 86 -4.91 -5.68 -1.21
CA ARG A 86 -5.00 -6.91 -2.04
C ARG A 86 -5.70 -6.62 -3.35
N VAL A 87 -5.13 -7.12 -4.45
CA VAL A 87 -5.67 -6.95 -5.82
C VAL A 87 -5.96 -8.32 -6.41
N LEU A 88 -7.25 -8.61 -6.58
CA LEU A 88 -7.75 -9.93 -6.95
C LEU A 88 -8.36 -9.90 -8.36
N PRO A 89 -7.68 -10.47 -9.38
CA PRO A 89 -8.27 -10.75 -10.68
C PRO A 89 -9.37 -11.82 -10.54
N SER A 90 -10.53 -11.61 -11.16
CA SER A 90 -11.69 -12.48 -10.95
C SER A 90 -11.48 -13.94 -11.42
N ASP A 91 -10.57 -14.19 -12.36
CA ASP A 91 -10.20 -15.55 -12.80
C ASP A 91 -9.20 -16.26 -11.87
N ALA A 92 -8.52 -15.53 -10.98
CA ALA A 92 -7.61 -16.11 -9.97
C ALA A 92 -8.33 -16.54 -8.69
N VAL A 93 -9.42 -15.84 -8.32
CA VAL A 93 -10.23 -16.10 -7.12
C VAL A 93 -10.62 -17.59 -6.90
N PRO A 94 -10.98 -18.39 -7.93
CA PRO A 94 -11.23 -19.83 -7.77
C PRO A 94 -10.10 -20.63 -7.12
N TYR A 95 -8.84 -20.25 -7.35
CA TYR A 95 -7.66 -20.96 -6.86
C TYR A 95 -7.15 -20.38 -5.54
N ILE A 96 -7.35 -19.09 -5.30
CA ILE A 96 -7.08 -18.43 -4.01
C ILE A 96 -8.07 -18.95 -2.96
N SER A 97 -9.37 -18.94 -3.25
CA SER A 97 -10.44 -19.38 -2.32
C SER A 97 -10.47 -20.88 -2.05
N THR A 98 -9.79 -21.70 -2.87
CA THR A 98 -9.54 -23.12 -2.59
C THR A 98 -8.17 -23.38 -1.95
N GLY A 99 -7.37 -22.34 -1.71
CA GLY A 99 -6.03 -22.44 -1.12
C GLY A 99 -4.98 -23.07 -2.04
N VAL A 100 -5.25 -23.24 -3.34
CA VAL A 100 -4.35 -23.84 -4.34
C VAL A 100 -3.28 -22.86 -4.80
N LEU A 101 -3.60 -21.56 -4.86
CA LEU A 101 -2.62 -20.47 -4.85
C LEU A 101 -2.46 -19.94 -3.42
N ASP A 102 -1.40 -19.17 -3.18
CA ASP A 102 -1.37 -18.25 -2.03
C ASP A 102 -2.15 -16.97 -2.29
N VAL A 103 -2.57 -16.32 -1.21
CA VAL A 103 -3.16 -14.98 -1.24
C VAL A 103 -2.08 -13.89 -1.29
N ASP A 104 -0.90 -14.16 -0.71
CA ASP A 104 0.23 -13.22 -0.63
C ASP A 104 0.83 -12.93 -2.02
N LEU A 105 0.62 -13.82 -3.00
CA LEU A 105 0.87 -13.60 -4.43
C LEU A 105 0.01 -12.45 -5.04
N PHE A 106 -0.92 -11.89 -4.26
CA PHE A 106 -1.86 -10.83 -4.62
C PHE A 106 -1.89 -9.69 -3.58
N ASP A 107 -1.02 -9.73 -2.56
CA ASP A 107 -0.86 -8.64 -1.58
C ASP A 107 0.21 -7.65 -2.07
N VAL A 108 -0.25 -6.48 -2.50
CA VAL A 108 0.57 -5.55 -3.28
C VAL A 108 1.52 -4.76 -2.38
N ASP A 109 1.13 -4.42 -1.16
CA ASP A 109 2.05 -3.75 -0.23
C ASP A 109 3.11 -4.71 0.29
N GLU A 110 2.77 -5.97 0.58
CA GLU A 110 3.73 -6.97 1.05
C GLU A 110 4.76 -7.33 -0.03
N LEU A 111 4.31 -7.61 -1.26
CA LEU A 111 5.20 -7.85 -2.40
C LEU A 111 6.11 -6.64 -2.71
N ILE A 112 5.64 -5.41 -2.52
CA ILE A 112 6.48 -4.21 -2.67
C ILE A 112 7.45 -4.07 -1.50
N ALA A 113 7.04 -4.34 -0.26
CA ALA A 113 7.86 -4.24 0.95
C ALA A 113 9.02 -5.25 0.96
N ASP A 114 8.77 -6.49 0.55
CA ASP A 114 9.78 -7.54 0.39
C ASP A 114 10.67 -7.35 -0.86
N GLY A 115 10.44 -6.30 -1.65
CA GLY A 115 11.24 -6.03 -2.85
C GLY A 115 11.00 -7.06 -3.96
N TYR A 116 9.77 -7.56 -4.09
CA TYR A 116 9.28 -8.27 -5.27
C TYR A 116 8.64 -7.33 -6.30
N GLY A 117 8.72 -6.01 -6.13
CA GLY A 117 8.40 -5.04 -7.17
C GLY A 117 9.29 -5.15 -8.41
N ASP A 118 8.79 -4.69 -9.57
CA ASP A 118 9.38 -4.92 -10.90
C ASP A 118 10.69 -4.15 -11.13
N SER A 119 10.93 -3.10 -10.35
CA SER A 119 12.21 -2.37 -10.31
C SER A 119 13.27 -3.01 -9.41
N ALA A 120 12.89 -4.02 -8.61
CA ALA A 120 13.77 -4.73 -7.67
C ALA A 120 14.05 -6.18 -8.08
N ALA A 121 13.05 -6.89 -8.65
CA ALA A 121 13.17 -8.28 -9.06
C ALA A 121 12.56 -8.52 -10.46
N LEU A 122 13.31 -9.19 -11.35
CA LEU A 122 12.87 -9.63 -12.68
C LEU A 122 12.13 -10.98 -12.67
N GLN A 123 12.14 -11.66 -11.53
CA GLN A 123 11.55 -12.98 -11.31
C GLN A 123 10.63 -12.94 -10.09
N LEU A 124 9.67 -13.86 -10.05
CA LEU A 124 8.83 -14.15 -8.89
C LEU A 124 9.17 -15.58 -8.44
N PRO A 125 9.81 -15.78 -7.26
CA PRO A 125 10.20 -17.10 -6.80
C PRO A 125 9.00 -17.81 -6.14
N LEU A 126 8.83 -19.09 -6.42
CA LEU A 126 7.64 -19.87 -6.06
C LEU A 126 8.02 -21.26 -5.54
N ILE A 127 7.28 -21.76 -4.55
CA ILE A 127 7.34 -23.16 -4.12
C ILE A 127 6.17 -23.92 -4.74
N VAL A 128 6.45 -24.99 -5.48
CA VAL A 128 5.47 -25.82 -6.19
C VAL A 128 5.38 -27.20 -5.58
N LYS A 129 4.18 -27.66 -5.25
CA LYS A 129 3.91 -29.01 -4.71
C LYS A 129 2.94 -29.79 -5.59
N TYR A 130 3.40 -30.95 -6.04
CA TYR A 130 2.65 -31.86 -6.91
C TYR A 130 1.79 -32.85 -6.12
N ALA A 131 0.69 -33.27 -6.74
CA ALA A 131 -0.16 -34.34 -6.19
C ALA A 131 0.60 -35.69 -6.14
N PRO A 132 0.32 -36.57 -5.15
CA PRO A 132 1.05 -37.83 -4.99
C PRO A 132 1.04 -38.71 -6.25
N GLY A 133 2.23 -39.04 -6.75
CA GLY A 133 2.41 -39.87 -7.95
C GLY A 133 2.22 -39.16 -9.29
N LEU A 134 1.95 -37.84 -9.31
CA LEU A 134 1.68 -37.05 -10.51
C LEU A 134 2.80 -36.04 -10.87
N ARG A 135 4.05 -36.30 -10.45
CA ARG A 135 5.21 -35.52 -10.90
C ARG A 135 5.39 -35.67 -12.42
N THR A 136 5.28 -34.58 -13.17
CA THR A 136 5.70 -34.50 -14.57
C THR A 136 7.23 -34.53 -14.68
N SER A 137 7.76 -34.94 -15.84
CA SER A 137 9.19 -34.80 -16.17
C SER A 137 9.50 -33.52 -16.96
N GLU A 138 8.48 -32.68 -17.18
CA GLU A 138 8.55 -31.40 -17.84
C GLU A 138 8.28 -30.29 -16.81
N ALA A 139 9.09 -29.23 -16.84
CA ALA A 139 8.95 -28.06 -15.98
C ALA A 139 7.76 -27.18 -16.41
N LEU A 140 7.28 -26.32 -15.50
CA LEU A 140 6.20 -25.37 -15.80
C LEU A 140 6.68 -24.28 -16.77
N ALA A 141 5.80 -23.84 -17.67
CA ALA A 141 6.14 -22.87 -18.71
C ALA A 141 6.64 -21.54 -18.10
N GLY A 142 7.77 -21.02 -18.58
CA GLY A 142 8.36 -19.78 -18.05
C GLY A 142 9.05 -19.90 -16.69
N THR A 143 9.19 -21.11 -16.13
CA THR A 143 9.87 -21.36 -14.85
C THR A 143 11.24 -22.01 -15.01
N THR A 144 12.12 -21.84 -14.01
CA THR A 144 13.37 -22.59 -13.85
C THR A 144 13.44 -23.19 -12.44
N THR A 145 13.56 -24.51 -12.31
CA THR A 145 13.72 -25.19 -11.01
C THR A 145 15.05 -24.81 -10.37
N THR A 146 15.01 -24.26 -9.15
CA THR A 146 16.19 -23.84 -8.38
C THR A 146 16.63 -24.92 -7.39
N ARG A 147 15.70 -25.60 -6.69
CA ARG A 147 16.03 -26.66 -5.73
C ARG A 147 14.88 -27.68 -5.53
N GLN A 148 15.20 -28.96 -5.36
CA GLN A 148 14.24 -30.01 -4.97
C GLN A 148 13.98 -29.98 -3.46
N LEU A 149 12.72 -30.05 -3.03
CA LEU A 149 12.31 -29.96 -1.63
C LEU A 149 11.74 -31.31 -1.16
N ALA A 150 12.64 -32.26 -0.90
CA ALA A 150 12.28 -33.67 -0.67
C ALA A 150 11.36 -33.89 0.54
N SER A 151 11.53 -33.12 1.63
CA SER A 151 10.74 -33.18 2.86
C SER A 151 9.24 -32.91 2.62
N ILE A 152 8.90 -31.96 1.75
CA ILE A 152 7.51 -31.58 1.43
C ILE A 152 6.98 -32.18 0.11
N GLY A 153 7.83 -32.90 -0.63
CA GLY A 153 7.52 -33.51 -1.92
C GLY A 153 7.50 -32.54 -3.11
N GLY A 154 7.88 -31.28 -2.92
CA GLY A 154 7.83 -30.20 -3.91
C GLY A 154 9.20 -29.81 -4.48
N GLU A 155 9.24 -28.63 -5.10
CA GLU A 155 10.44 -27.95 -5.61
C GLU A 155 10.26 -26.43 -5.55
N ALA A 156 11.37 -25.68 -5.44
CA ALA A 156 11.42 -24.24 -5.61
C ALA A 156 11.74 -23.90 -7.08
N VAL A 157 11.08 -22.89 -7.63
CA VAL A 157 11.23 -22.45 -9.03
C VAL A 157 11.21 -20.92 -9.14
N ASP A 158 12.03 -20.35 -10.02
CA ASP A 158 11.92 -18.94 -10.42
C ASP A 158 10.99 -18.82 -11.63
N ALA A 159 9.94 -18.01 -11.54
CA ALA A 159 9.11 -17.62 -12.69
C ALA A 159 9.58 -16.27 -13.25
N ALA A 160 9.90 -16.19 -14.54
CA ALA A 160 10.31 -14.93 -15.18
C ALA A 160 9.08 -14.02 -15.41
N LYS A 161 9.15 -12.75 -14.99
CA LYS A 161 7.96 -11.86 -14.98
C LYS A 161 7.37 -11.58 -16.37
N ASP A 162 8.22 -11.46 -17.38
CA ASP A 162 7.81 -11.32 -18.78
C ASP A 162 7.13 -12.58 -19.36
N GLN A 163 7.28 -13.72 -18.68
CA GLN A 163 6.67 -15.00 -19.05
C GLN A 163 5.45 -15.36 -18.17
N LEU A 164 5.12 -14.57 -17.13
CA LEU A 164 3.97 -14.83 -16.25
C LEU A 164 2.62 -14.96 -16.98
N PRO A 165 2.31 -14.21 -18.06
CA PRO A 165 1.09 -14.43 -18.83
C PRO A 165 0.99 -15.84 -19.45
N GLU A 166 2.11 -16.41 -19.91
CA GLU A 166 2.16 -17.77 -20.47
C GLU A 166 2.25 -18.85 -19.38
N LEU A 167 2.89 -18.56 -18.23
CA LEU A 167 2.79 -19.41 -17.03
C LEU A 167 1.33 -19.52 -16.57
N TRP A 168 0.64 -18.39 -16.39
CA TRP A 168 -0.76 -18.35 -15.97
C TRP A 168 -1.65 -19.14 -16.91
N LYS A 169 -1.51 -18.91 -18.22
CA LYS A 169 -2.19 -19.64 -19.29
C LYS A 169 -1.84 -21.13 -19.37
N SER A 170 -0.69 -21.56 -18.83
CA SER A 170 -0.36 -22.99 -18.67
C SER A 170 -0.95 -23.61 -17.41
N LEU A 171 -1.04 -22.84 -16.32
CA LEU A 171 -1.59 -23.26 -15.03
C LEU A 171 -3.12 -23.28 -15.01
N ALA A 172 -3.74 -22.32 -15.69
CA ALA A 172 -5.18 -22.12 -15.74
C ALA A 172 -5.87 -23.21 -16.60
N PRO A 173 -6.65 -24.11 -15.99
CA PRO A 173 -7.50 -25.04 -16.74
C PRO A 173 -8.65 -24.31 -17.45
N ALA A 174 -9.38 -25.03 -18.30
CA ALA A 174 -10.61 -24.54 -18.91
C ALA A 174 -11.64 -24.09 -17.85
N VAL A 175 -12.42 -23.06 -18.20
CA VAL A 175 -13.38 -22.35 -17.33
C VAL A 175 -14.22 -23.33 -16.49
N GLY A 176 -14.12 -23.20 -15.16
CA GLY A 176 -14.93 -23.95 -14.19
C GLY A 176 -14.26 -25.15 -13.50
N ALA A 177 -13.02 -25.50 -13.84
CA ALA A 177 -12.28 -26.54 -13.12
C ALA A 177 -11.76 -26.08 -11.73
N ARG A 178 -11.46 -27.04 -10.84
CA ARG A 178 -11.10 -26.82 -9.41
C ARG A 178 -9.65 -27.18 -9.06
N SER A 179 -8.77 -27.28 -10.06
CA SER A 179 -7.38 -27.72 -9.90
C SER A 179 -6.55 -27.19 -11.06
N LEU A 180 -5.33 -26.73 -10.79
CA LEU A 180 -4.40 -26.29 -11.83
C LEU A 180 -4.01 -27.44 -12.76
N SER A 181 -3.48 -27.09 -13.92
CA SER A 181 -2.88 -28.03 -14.88
C SER A 181 -1.71 -28.83 -14.29
N SER A 182 -1.24 -29.83 -15.05
CA SER A 182 0.07 -30.47 -14.85
C SER A 182 0.30 -31.16 -13.50
N GLY A 183 -0.77 -31.48 -12.75
CA GLY A 183 -0.67 -32.20 -11.47
C GLY A 183 -0.21 -31.35 -10.28
N VAL A 184 -0.16 -30.02 -10.44
CA VAL A 184 0.13 -29.10 -9.33
C VAL A 184 -1.04 -29.11 -8.33
N SER A 185 -0.71 -29.18 -7.04
CA SER A 185 -1.68 -29.25 -5.93
C SER A 185 -1.67 -28.02 -5.03
N LYS A 186 -0.54 -27.30 -4.96
CA LYS A 186 -0.37 -26.02 -4.27
C LYS A 186 0.80 -25.26 -4.89
N ILE A 187 0.67 -23.93 -4.97
CA ILE A 187 1.76 -22.98 -5.20
C ILE A 187 1.78 -22.01 -4.01
N TRP A 188 2.98 -21.74 -3.49
CA TRP A 188 3.26 -20.66 -2.53
C TRP A 188 4.20 -19.63 -3.15
N LEU A 189 4.25 -18.43 -2.56
CA LEU A 189 5.39 -17.52 -2.71
C LEU A 189 6.60 -18.12 -1.97
N ASP A 190 7.80 -18.08 -2.57
CA ASP A 190 9.04 -18.38 -1.84
C ASP A 190 9.43 -17.11 -1.07
N GLY A 191 9.00 -17.01 0.19
CA GLY A 191 9.03 -15.78 0.98
C GLY A 191 10.43 -15.31 1.37
N LYS A 192 10.60 -14.01 1.65
CA LYS A 192 11.88 -13.46 2.12
C LYS A 192 11.93 -13.37 3.64
N VAL A 193 13.07 -13.73 4.20
CA VAL A 193 13.36 -13.63 5.64
C VAL A 193 14.35 -12.49 5.91
N LYS A 194 14.21 -11.76 7.03
CA LYS A 194 14.99 -10.52 7.30
C LYS A 194 15.63 -10.41 8.71
N PRO A 195 16.87 -9.88 8.83
CA PRO A 195 17.64 -9.77 10.09
C PRO A 195 17.42 -8.47 10.92
N VAL A 196 17.17 -8.57 12.25
CA VAL A 196 16.64 -7.44 13.07
C VAL A 196 17.04 -7.56 14.59
N LEU A 197 17.67 -6.56 15.25
CA LEU A 197 18.66 -6.76 16.34
C LEU A 197 18.37 -6.24 17.80
N ASP A 198 19.38 -6.23 18.72
CA ASP A 198 19.56 -5.30 19.87
C ASP A 198 19.29 -5.66 21.40
N LYS A 199 19.52 -4.76 22.40
CA LYS A 199 20.27 -4.92 23.74
C LYS A 199 19.67 -5.79 24.82
N SER A 200 20.55 -6.35 25.69
CA SER A 200 20.24 -7.39 26.68
C SER A 200 21.15 -7.65 27.93
N VAL A 201 22.44 -8.02 27.80
CA VAL A 201 23.02 -9.15 28.57
C VAL A 201 22.90 -9.09 30.11
N PRO A 202 23.15 -7.96 30.81
CA PRO A 202 22.95 -7.88 32.26
C PRO A 202 21.49 -7.99 32.70
N GLN A 203 20.54 -7.56 31.85
CA GLN A 203 19.08 -7.58 32.11
C GLN A 203 18.55 -9.01 32.24
N ILE A 204 19.16 -9.98 31.55
CA ILE A 204 18.76 -11.39 31.62
C ILE A 204 19.35 -12.15 32.81
N GLY A 205 20.27 -11.56 33.59
CA GLY A 205 20.89 -12.22 34.75
C GLY A 205 22.14 -13.07 34.44
N ALA A 206 22.65 -13.06 33.20
CA ALA A 206 23.83 -13.84 32.81
C ALA A 206 25.06 -13.66 33.74
N PRO A 207 25.38 -12.46 34.27
CA PRO A 207 26.48 -12.30 35.21
C PRO A 207 26.34 -13.07 36.52
N ASP A 208 25.15 -13.52 36.93
CA ASP A 208 24.96 -14.37 38.11
C ASP A 208 25.22 -15.85 37.77
N ALA A 209 24.83 -16.30 36.58
CA ALA A 209 25.19 -17.63 36.07
C ALA A 209 26.70 -17.78 35.89
N TRP A 210 27.39 -16.74 35.40
CA TRP A 210 28.86 -16.72 35.34
C TRP A 210 29.51 -16.83 36.73
N LYS A 211 28.97 -16.15 37.76
CA LYS A 211 29.43 -16.28 39.16
C LYS A 211 29.18 -17.69 39.73
N ALA A 212 28.16 -18.39 39.26
CA ALA A 212 27.87 -19.77 39.62
C ALA A 212 28.77 -20.80 38.89
N GLY A 213 29.61 -20.36 37.94
CA GLY A 213 30.54 -21.21 37.18
C GLY A 213 30.02 -21.67 35.81
N TYR A 214 28.87 -21.16 35.36
CA TYR A 214 28.30 -21.48 34.05
C TYR A 214 28.62 -20.39 33.04
N GLU A 215 29.47 -20.68 32.06
CA GLU A 215 29.82 -19.78 30.94
C GLU A 215 29.60 -20.45 29.56
N GLY A 216 29.05 -21.67 29.50
CA GLY A 216 28.77 -22.43 28.26
C GLY A 216 29.80 -23.51 27.91
N SER A 217 30.78 -23.75 28.78
CA SER A 217 31.92 -24.65 28.53
C SER A 217 31.47 -26.08 28.15
N GLY A 218 31.93 -26.57 26.99
CA GLY A 218 31.61 -27.92 26.49
C GLY A 218 30.26 -28.06 25.81
N VAL A 219 29.58 -26.95 25.48
CA VAL A 219 28.30 -26.95 24.75
C VAL A 219 28.50 -26.39 23.33
N GLN A 220 28.09 -27.18 22.33
CA GLN A 220 28.00 -26.73 20.94
C GLN A 220 26.66 -26.01 20.69
N VAL A 221 26.72 -24.78 20.19
CA VAL A 221 25.57 -24.00 19.72
C VAL A 221 25.74 -23.71 18.22
N ALA A 222 24.72 -23.99 17.42
CA ALA A 222 24.71 -23.62 16.02
C ALA A 222 24.05 -22.26 15.79
N VAL A 223 24.53 -21.53 14.79
CA VAL A 223 23.93 -20.29 14.27
C VAL A 223 23.63 -20.50 12.80
N LEU A 224 22.36 -20.40 12.40
CA LEU A 224 21.94 -20.45 11.00
C LEU A 224 21.53 -19.03 10.57
N ASP A 225 22.39 -18.39 9.78
CA ASP A 225 22.31 -16.94 9.50
C ASP A 225 23.09 -16.56 8.21
N THR A 226 23.59 -15.32 8.14
CA THR A 226 24.37 -14.68 7.06
C THR A 226 25.85 -15.08 7.02
N GLY A 227 26.32 -15.92 7.94
CA GLY A 227 27.72 -16.36 8.05
C GLY A 227 28.40 -15.89 9.35
N VAL A 228 29.74 -15.92 9.40
CA VAL A 228 30.51 -15.37 10.53
C VAL A 228 31.85 -14.76 10.13
N ASP A 229 32.20 -13.62 10.73
CA ASP A 229 33.58 -13.13 10.80
C ASP A 229 34.33 -13.88 11.92
N ALA A 230 34.89 -15.04 11.57
CA ALA A 230 35.65 -15.88 12.48
C ALA A 230 37.02 -15.28 12.90
N GLN A 231 37.43 -14.15 12.30
CA GLN A 231 38.64 -13.41 12.68
C GLN A 231 38.35 -12.24 13.63
N HIS A 232 37.07 -11.91 13.86
CA HIS A 232 36.68 -10.90 14.83
C HIS A 232 37.24 -11.23 16.23
N PRO A 233 37.83 -10.27 16.99
CA PRO A 233 38.50 -10.54 18.28
C PRO A 233 37.64 -11.26 19.32
N ASP A 234 36.32 -11.11 19.26
CA ASP A 234 35.40 -11.78 20.20
C ASP A 234 35.08 -13.24 19.82
N LEU A 235 35.30 -13.63 18.56
CA LEU A 235 34.93 -14.92 17.97
C LEU A 235 36.12 -15.77 17.51
N VAL A 236 37.34 -15.21 17.50
CA VAL A 236 38.55 -15.95 17.15
C VAL A 236 38.73 -17.18 18.05
N GLY A 237 38.78 -18.37 17.45
CA GLY A 237 38.83 -19.64 18.18
C GLY A 237 37.50 -20.10 18.78
N LYS A 238 36.35 -19.51 18.40
CA LYS A 238 35.00 -19.95 18.80
C LYS A 238 34.28 -20.76 17.74
N VAL A 239 34.52 -20.47 16.47
CA VAL A 239 33.93 -21.22 15.35
C VAL A 239 34.69 -22.54 15.23
N LYS A 240 34.03 -23.64 15.61
CA LYS A 240 34.53 -25.01 15.46
C LYS A 240 34.44 -25.44 13.99
N GLU A 241 33.34 -25.09 13.33
CA GLU A 241 33.05 -25.43 11.94
C GLU A 241 32.09 -24.39 11.34
N ALA A 242 32.18 -24.16 10.03
CA ALA A 242 31.25 -23.32 9.30
C ALA A 242 31.09 -23.78 7.84
N GLU A 243 29.85 -23.79 7.36
CA GLU A 243 29.44 -24.34 6.05
C GLU A 243 28.45 -23.37 5.37
N ASP A 244 28.38 -23.37 4.03
CA ASP A 244 27.47 -22.49 3.26
C ASP A 244 26.43 -23.28 2.45
N PHE A 245 25.17 -22.88 2.61
CA PHE A 245 24.00 -23.42 1.94
C PHE A 245 23.38 -22.43 0.94
N SER A 246 23.80 -21.16 1.00
CA SER A 246 23.36 -20.05 0.13
C SER A 246 24.02 -20.06 -1.25
N GLY A 247 25.22 -20.65 -1.38
CA GLY A 247 25.99 -20.64 -2.63
C GLY A 247 26.73 -19.33 -2.85
N SER A 248 27.09 -18.63 -1.76
CA SER A 248 27.90 -17.41 -1.83
C SER A 248 29.30 -17.73 -2.37
N PRO A 249 29.86 -16.89 -3.27
CA PRO A 249 31.20 -17.10 -3.79
C PRO A 249 32.31 -16.96 -2.73
N THR A 250 31.98 -16.53 -1.51
CA THR A 250 32.89 -16.41 -0.36
C THR A 250 32.69 -17.48 0.71
N GLY A 251 31.73 -18.39 0.54
CA GLY A 251 31.37 -19.39 1.54
C GLY A 251 30.83 -18.74 2.83
N ALA A 252 31.03 -19.39 3.98
CA ALA A 252 30.43 -19.01 5.26
C ALA A 252 30.98 -17.71 5.92
N GLN A 253 31.77 -16.90 5.19
CA GLN A 253 32.18 -15.57 5.63
C GLN A 253 30.96 -14.63 5.72
N ASP A 254 30.87 -13.85 6.80
CA ASP A 254 29.84 -12.82 6.91
C ASP A 254 30.23 -11.57 6.12
N HIS A 255 29.38 -11.18 5.16
CA HIS A 255 29.46 -9.91 4.43
C HIS A 255 28.29 -8.96 4.69
N PHE A 256 27.28 -9.40 5.45
CA PHE A 256 26.13 -8.59 5.82
C PHE A 256 26.30 -7.96 7.22
N GLY A 257 26.77 -8.76 8.18
CA GLY A 257 27.15 -8.40 9.54
C GLY A 257 26.27 -9.01 10.64
N HIS A 258 25.18 -9.68 10.28
CA HIS A 258 24.17 -10.13 11.24
C HIS A 258 24.58 -11.42 11.95
N GLY A 259 25.02 -12.44 11.22
CA GLY A 259 25.41 -13.72 11.79
C GLY A 259 26.59 -13.60 12.75
N THR A 260 27.50 -12.65 12.48
CA THR A 260 28.57 -12.25 13.41
C THR A 260 28.03 -11.62 14.71
N HIS A 261 27.01 -10.77 14.62
CA HIS A 261 26.36 -10.14 15.77
C HIS A 261 25.56 -11.16 16.58
N VAL A 262 24.84 -12.09 15.93
CA VAL A 262 24.18 -13.25 16.56
C VAL A 262 25.19 -14.13 17.30
N ALA A 263 26.25 -14.54 16.60
CA ALA A 263 27.32 -15.39 17.12
C ALA A 263 28.01 -14.76 18.35
N ALA A 264 28.34 -13.47 18.28
CA ALA A 264 28.96 -12.76 19.40
C ALA A 264 27.99 -12.52 20.56
N THR A 265 26.70 -12.36 20.28
CA THR A 265 25.64 -12.28 21.30
C THR A 265 25.51 -13.59 22.09
N ILE A 266 25.69 -14.74 21.42
CA ILE A 266 25.75 -16.06 22.08
C ILE A 266 27.08 -16.24 22.81
N ALA A 267 28.21 -16.29 22.08
CA ALA A 267 29.49 -16.81 22.60
C ALA A 267 30.67 -15.83 22.51
N GLY A 268 30.42 -14.57 22.18
CA GLY A 268 31.45 -13.54 22.05
C GLY A 268 32.20 -13.30 23.36
N THR A 269 33.53 -13.36 23.31
CA THR A 269 34.38 -13.24 24.51
C THR A 269 34.49 -11.81 25.04
N GLY A 270 34.03 -10.80 24.29
CA GLY A 270 34.14 -9.38 24.62
C GLY A 270 35.56 -8.82 24.53
N ALA A 271 36.54 -9.56 24.00
CA ALA A 271 37.96 -9.21 23.96
C ALA A 271 38.24 -7.87 23.26
N GLY A 272 37.55 -7.57 22.16
CA GLY A 272 37.64 -6.28 21.45
C GLY A 272 37.25 -5.07 22.30
N ALA A 273 36.47 -5.29 23.36
CA ALA A 273 36.06 -4.30 24.36
C ALA A 273 36.54 -4.64 25.78
N GLY A 274 37.68 -5.32 25.92
CA GLY A 274 38.32 -5.60 27.21
C GLY A 274 37.49 -6.47 28.17
N GLY A 275 36.63 -7.33 27.62
CA GLY A 275 35.71 -8.20 28.36
C GLY A 275 34.38 -7.54 28.76
N THR A 276 34.12 -6.29 28.34
CA THR A 276 32.90 -5.54 28.73
C THR A 276 31.67 -5.85 27.86
N ARG A 277 31.87 -6.41 26.66
CA ARG A 277 30.82 -6.76 25.68
C ARG A 277 30.73 -8.28 25.45
N LYS A 278 30.76 -9.07 26.55
CA LYS A 278 30.58 -10.53 26.51
C LYS A 278 29.17 -10.91 26.03
N GLY A 279 29.08 -11.94 25.18
CA GLY A 279 27.87 -12.71 24.95
C GLY A 279 27.45 -13.54 26.18
N VAL A 280 26.29 -14.19 26.11
CA VAL A 280 25.69 -14.89 27.26
C VAL A 280 26.47 -16.13 27.70
N ALA A 281 27.02 -16.89 26.75
CA ALA A 281 27.73 -18.15 26.94
C ALA A 281 29.15 -18.08 26.32
N PRO A 282 30.05 -17.23 26.86
CA PRO A 282 31.36 -16.91 26.27
C PRO A 282 32.37 -18.08 26.28
N GLN A 283 32.01 -19.25 26.81
CA GLN A 283 32.79 -20.49 26.77
C GLN A 283 32.15 -21.60 25.93
N ALA A 284 31.01 -21.35 25.28
CA ALA A 284 30.45 -22.26 24.26
C ALA A 284 31.30 -22.30 22.98
N ASP A 285 31.13 -23.38 22.22
CA ASP A 285 31.69 -23.58 20.88
C ASP A 285 30.59 -23.34 19.83
N LEU A 286 30.94 -22.73 18.70
CA LEU A 286 30.00 -22.38 17.63
C LEU A 286 30.13 -23.27 16.40
N LEU A 287 28.99 -23.69 15.85
CA LEU A 287 28.84 -24.13 14.46
C LEU A 287 28.12 -23.02 13.68
N VAL A 288 28.54 -22.68 12.47
CA VAL A 288 27.87 -21.61 11.69
C VAL A 288 27.45 -22.09 10.30
N GLY A 289 26.15 -22.17 10.06
CA GLY A 289 25.59 -22.42 8.74
C GLY A 289 25.19 -21.11 8.09
N LYS A 290 25.82 -20.74 6.97
CA LYS A 290 25.36 -19.63 6.14
C LYS A 290 24.15 -20.10 5.32
N VAL A 291 22.96 -19.74 5.80
CA VAL A 291 21.67 -20.02 5.13
C VAL A 291 21.03 -18.75 4.56
N LEU A 292 21.63 -17.58 4.82
CA LEU A 292 21.29 -16.29 4.23
C LEU A 292 22.48 -15.77 3.40
N GLY A 293 22.18 -15.20 2.23
CA GLY A 293 23.14 -14.60 1.30
C GLY A 293 23.82 -13.35 1.84
N ASP A 294 24.65 -12.73 0.99
CA ASP A 294 25.42 -11.52 1.34
C ASP A 294 24.58 -10.23 1.28
N ASP A 295 23.35 -10.34 0.79
CA ASP A 295 22.28 -9.34 0.81
C ASP A 295 21.39 -9.39 2.07
N GLY A 296 21.55 -10.44 2.90
CA GLY A 296 20.77 -10.65 4.13
C GLY A 296 19.53 -11.53 3.98
N TYR A 297 19.21 -12.00 2.77
CA TYR A 297 18.03 -12.82 2.50
C TYR A 297 18.39 -14.29 2.27
N GLY A 298 17.44 -15.20 2.42
CA GLY A 298 17.63 -16.61 2.10
C GLY A 298 16.31 -17.35 2.00
N TYR A 299 16.35 -18.48 1.29
CA TYR A 299 15.17 -19.28 0.97
C TYR A 299 14.96 -20.39 2.00
N ASP A 300 13.70 -20.82 2.19
CA ASP A 300 13.34 -21.95 3.05
C ASP A 300 14.23 -23.19 2.81
N SER A 301 14.49 -23.42 1.53
CA SER A 301 15.26 -24.55 1.00
C SER A 301 16.76 -24.55 1.35
N TRP A 302 17.29 -23.41 1.80
CA TRP A 302 18.66 -23.27 2.30
C TRP A 302 18.68 -23.46 3.83
N ILE A 303 17.66 -22.92 4.49
CA ILE A 303 17.46 -22.97 5.94
C ILE A 303 17.28 -24.43 6.40
N ILE A 304 16.44 -25.24 5.74
CA ILE A 304 16.25 -26.68 6.08
C ILE A 304 17.57 -27.45 6.02
N ALA A 305 18.38 -27.25 4.98
CA ALA A 305 19.67 -27.95 4.84
C ALA A 305 20.64 -27.58 5.98
N GLY A 306 20.63 -26.32 6.42
CA GLY A 306 21.36 -25.88 7.61
C GLY A 306 20.85 -26.51 8.92
N MET A 307 19.53 -26.70 9.07
CA MET A 307 18.95 -27.40 10.24
C MET A 307 19.41 -28.86 10.31
N GLU A 308 19.37 -29.57 9.19
CA GLU A 308 19.78 -30.97 9.08
C GLU A 308 21.28 -31.14 9.41
N TRP A 309 22.15 -30.30 8.83
CA TRP A 309 23.59 -30.29 9.11
C TRP A 309 23.90 -29.96 10.57
N ALA A 310 23.33 -28.89 11.12
CA ALA A 310 23.63 -28.46 12.49
C ALA A 310 23.24 -29.52 13.54
N ALA A 311 22.12 -30.21 13.32
CA ALA A 311 21.69 -31.30 14.20
C ALA A 311 22.55 -32.57 14.02
N ALA A 312 23.03 -32.86 12.80
CA ALA A 312 23.97 -33.96 12.54
C ALA A 312 25.33 -33.74 13.23
N GLU A 313 25.87 -32.52 13.21
CA GLU A 313 27.12 -32.15 13.91
C GLU A 313 26.96 -31.94 15.42
N GLY A 314 25.82 -32.37 15.98
CA GLY A 314 25.60 -32.47 17.41
C GLY A 314 25.35 -31.14 18.12
N ALA A 315 24.84 -30.12 17.42
CA ALA A 315 24.39 -28.88 18.05
C ALA A 315 23.37 -29.19 19.16
N LYS A 316 23.65 -28.74 20.39
CA LYS A 316 22.72 -28.89 21.52
C LYS A 316 21.55 -27.91 21.40
N VAL A 317 21.87 -26.72 20.89
CA VAL A 317 20.98 -25.61 20.64
C VAL A 317 21.28 -25.08 19.24
N VAL A 318 20.26 -24.79 18.44
CA VAL A 318 20.36 -24.13 17.14
C VAL A 318 19.64 -22.79 17.25
N ASN A 319 20.35 -21.70 17.01
CA ASN A 319 19.77 -20.37 16.94
C ASN A 319 19.43 -20.02 15.49
N MET A 320 18.18 -19.67 15.25
CA MET A 320 17.69 -19.20 13.94
C MET A 320 17.11 -17.80 14.12
N SER A 321 17.93 -16.81 13.78
CA SER A 321 17.66 -15.38 13.94
C SER A 321 16.93 -14.79 12.70
N LEU A 322 16.06 -15.61 12.12
CA LEU A 322 15.38 -15.44 10.85
C LEU A 322 13.91 -15.87 10.95
N GLY A 323 13.12 -15.55 9.92
CA GLY A 323 11.76 -16.04 9.77
C GLY A 323 11.01 -15.34 8.62
N GLY A 324 9.99 -16.00 8.09
CA GLY A 324 9.11 -15.55 7.01
C GLY A 324 7.68 -15.29 7.49
N GLY A 325 6.70 -15.33 6.57
CA GLY A 325 5.32 -14.93 6.81
C GLY A 325 4.54 -15.76 7.86
N PRO A 326 3.40 -15.23 8.38
CA PRO A 326 2.63 -15.85 9.47
C PRO A 326 1.97 -17.17 9.10
N THR A 327 1.88 -18.11 10.05
CA THR A 327 1.43 -19.49 9.73
C THR A 327 0.92 -20.28 10.95
N ASP A 328 0.20 -21.37 10.67
CA ASP A 328 -0.27 -22.36 11.65
C ASP A 328 0.83 -23.35 12.10
N GLY A 329 2.00 -23.30 11.46
CA GLY A 329 3.13 -24.19 11.71
C GLY A 329 3.11 -25.50 10.91
N THR A 330 2.24 -25.60 9.89
CA THR A 330 2.25 -26.67 8.87
C THR A 330 3.09 -26.33 7.64
N ASP A 331 3.79 -25.20 7.65
CA ASP A 331 4.75 -24.79 6.62
C ASP A 331 6.01 -25.70 6.56
N PRO A 332 6.85 -25.60 5.51
CA PRO A 332 8.02 -26.46 5.31
C PRO A 332 9.06 -26.39 6.44
N LEU A 333 9.38 -25.19 6.94
CA LEU A 333 10.40 -25.04 7.98
C LEU A 333 9.89 -25.50 9.34
N SER A 334 8.63 -25.20 9.69
CA SER A 334 8.07 -25.60 10.97
C SER A 334 7.95 -27.12 11.09
N GLN A 335 7.59 -27.81 10.00
CA GLN A 335 7.65 -29.28 9.95
C GLN A 335 9.09 -29.78 10.18
N ALA A 336 10.08 -29.23 9.47
CA ALA A 336 11.49 -29.61 9.64
C ALA A 336 11.99 -29.41 11.08
N VAL A 337 11.64 -28.29 11.73
CA VAL A 337 11.99 -28.04 13.14
C VAL A 337 11.38 -29.08 14.07
N ASN A 338 10.09 -29.39 13.91
CA ASN A 338 9.41 -30.38 14.75
C ASN A 338 10.07 -31.78 14.61
N ASP A 339 10.29 -32.22 13.38
CA ASP A 339 10.84 -33.54 13.08
C ASP A 339 12.30 -33.69 13.52
N ILE A 340 13.16 -32.69 13.26
CA ILE A 340 14.58 -32.74 13.66
C ILE A 340 14.68 -32.65 15.19
N SER A 341 13.86 -31.83 15.85
CA SER A 341 13.78 -31.76 17.32
C SER A 341 13.42 -33.12 17.92
N ALA A 342 12.40 -33.80 17.38
CA ALA A 342 11.95 -35.11 17.86
C ALA A 342 13.00 -36.22 17.66
N GLN A 343 13.74 -36.19 16.55
CA GLN A 343 14.75 -37.20 16.22
C GLN A 343 16.05 -37.06 17.02
N THR A 344 16.48 -35.84 17.33
CA THR A 344 17.80 -35.55 17.93
C THR A 344 17.72 -35.09 19.38
N GLY A 345 16.64 -34.39 19.74
CA GLY A 345 16.47 -33.68 21.00
C GLY A 345 17.27 -32.36 21.09
N THR A 346 17.72 -31.83 19.95
CA THR A 346 18.31 -30.49 19.78
C THR A 346 17.24 -29.41 19.93
N LEU A 347 17.57 -28.32 20.65
CA LEU A 347 16.64 -27.19 20.83
C LEU A 347 16.79 -26.15 19.72
N PHE A 348 15.76 -25.92 18.93
CA PHE A 348 15.70 -24.76 18.04
C PHE A 348 15.15 -23.53 18.78
N VAL A 349 15.91 -22.45 18.79
CA VAL A 349 15.55 -21.14 19.36
C VAL A 349 15.39 -20.15 18.21
N VAL A 350 14.22 -19.52 18.11
CA VAL A 350 13.78 -18.82 16.89
C VAL A 350 13.22 -17.45 17.23
N SER A 351 13.49 -16.44 16.40
CA SER A 351 12.82 -15.14 16.46
C SER A 351 11.30 -15.25 16.22
N ALA A 352 10.50 -14.40 16.87
CA ALA A 352 9.05 -14.39 16.69
C ALA A 352 8.56 -13.78 15.36
N GLY A 353 9.37 -12.91 14.74
CA GLY A 353 8.96 -12.00 13.66
C GLY A 353 9.13 -10.54 14.10
N ASN A 354 8.95 -9.57 13.17
CA ASN A 354 9.22 -8.15 13.42
C ASN A 354 8.10 -7.23 12.87
N ASP A 355 6.88 -7.76 12.83
CA ASP A 355 5.77 -7.23 12.04
C ASP A 355 4.63 -6.73 12.96
N GLY A 356 4.75 -6.93 14.28
CA GLY A 356 4.15 -6.11 15.34
C GLY A 356 2.63 -6.22 15.57
N ALA A 357 1.85 -6.78 14.66
CA ALA A 357 0.41 -7.01 14.86
C ALA A 357 0.13 -8.36 15.55
N ASP A 358 -1.13 -8.63 15.89
CA ASP A 358 -1.58 -9.94 16.39
C ASP A 358 -1.74 -10.92 15.21
N GLU A 359 -1.67 -12.23 15.47
CA GLU A 359 -1.62 -13.30 14.45
C GLU A 359 -0.42 -13.24 13.47
N THR A 360 0.69 -12.59 13.86
CA THR A 360 1.91 -12.39 13.02
C THR A 360 3.09 -13.33 13.30
N ILE A 361 2.88 -14.45 14.01
CA ILE A 361 3.98 -15.39 14.29
C ILE A 361 4.40 -16.14 13.03
N GLY A 362 5.59 -15.79 12.54
CA GLY A 362 6.16 -16.29 11.30
C GLY A 362 6.67 -17.72 11.35
N THR A 363 6.88 -18.32 10.18
CA THR A 363 7.73 -19.51 10.03
C THR A 363 9.21 -19.19 10.34
N PRO A 364 10.03 -20.08 10.95
CA PRO A 364 9.67 -21.31 11.65
C PRO A 364 9.28 -21.09 13.13
N GLY A 365 9.10 -19.84 13.55
CA GLY A 365 8.66 -19.47 14.91
C GLY A 365 7.30 -20.06 15.30
N ALA A 366 6.48 -20.45 14.33
CA ALA A 366 5.23 -21.17 14.54
C ALA A 366 5.43 -22.61 15.09
N ALA A 367 6.54 -23.28 14.77
CA ALA A 367 6.77 -24.69 15.08
C ALA A 367 6.55 -25.04 16.58
N ALA A 368 5.82 -26.12 16.86
CA ALA A 368 5.49 -26.54 18.23
C ALA A 368 6.74 -26.86 19.08
N SER A 369 7.78 -27.44 18.47
CA SER A 369 9.04 -27.75 19.15
C SER A 369 9.97 -26.54 19.30
N ALA A 370 9.88 -25.51 18.43
CA ALA A 370 10.69 -24.30 18.55
C ALA A 370 10.46 -23.59 19.89
N LEU A 371 11.50 -23.00 20.48
CA LEU A 371 11.38 -21.99 21.52
C LEU A 371 11.41 -20.62 20.85
N THR A 372 10.23 -20.00 20.72
CA THR A 372 10.05 -18.77 19.95
C THR A 372 10.15 -17.55 20.85
N VAL A 373 10.86 -16.52 20.39
CA VAL A 373 11.35 -15.43 21.23
C VAL A 373 10.92 -14.06 20.69
N GLY A 374 10.07 -13.37 21.45
CA GLY A 374 9.72 -11.96 21.23
C GLY A 374 10.75 -10.98 21.83
N ALA A 375 10.69 -9.71 21.45
CA ALA A 375 11.60 -8.65 21.89
C ALA A 375 11.01 -7.75 22.98
N VAL A 376 11.87 -7.36 23.93
CA VAL A 376 11.61 -6.25 24.86
C VAL A 376 12.74 -5.21 24.84
N ASP A 377 12.44 -4.00 25.28
CA ASP A 377 13.42 -2.94 25.46
C ASP A 377 14.21 -3.07 26.79
N ARG A 378 15.12 -2.12 27.03
CA ARG A 378 15.93 -2.01 28.26
C ARG A 378 15.13 -1.79 29.56
N THR A 379 13.80 -1.61 29.48
CA THR A 379 12.88 -1.42 30.62
C THR A 379 11.95 -2.61 30.86
N ASP A 380 12.14 -3.71 30.11
CA ASP A 380 11.21 -4.85 29.97
C ASP A 380 9.87 -4.51 29.28
N GLY A 381 9.76 -3.37 28.57
CA GLY A 381 8.61 -3.08 27.73
C GLY A 381 8.66 -3.88 26.42
N LEU A 382 7.54 -4.43 25.95
CA LEU A 382 7.46 -5.08 24.63
C LEU A 382 7.91 -4.09 23.55
N ALA A 383 8.75 -4.53 22.62
CA ALA A 383 9.10 -3.72 21.46
C ALA A 383 7.92 -3.68 20.48
N ASP A 384 7.57 -2.50 19.95
CA ASP A 384 6.37 -2.32 19.12
C ASP A 384 6.32 -3.26 17.90
N PHE A 385 7.49 -3.51 17.30
CA PHE A 385 7.68 -4.42 16.17
C PHE A 385 7.58 -5.91 16.53
N SER A 386 7.66 -6.32 17.80
CA SER A 386 7.73 -7.74 18.15
C SER A 386 6.44 -8.45 17.72
N SER A 387 6.54 -9.38 16.76
CA SER A 387 5.39 -10.16 16.29
C SER A 387 4.72 -10.93 17.42
N ARG A 388 3.41 -11.10 17.31
CA ARG A 388 2.53 -11.54 18.40
C ARG A 388 1.61 -12.66 17.94
N GLY A 389 1.30 -13.54 18.87
CA GLY A 389 0.37 -14.63 18.67
C GLY A 389 -1.10 -14.19 18.59
N PRO A 390 -2.03 -15.16 18.57
CA PRO A 390 -1.75 -16.59 18.45
C PRO A 390 -1.14 -16.92 17.07
N ARG A 391 -0.82 -18.18 16.80
CA ARG A 391 -0.59 -18.59 15.41
C ARG A 391 -1.83 -18.34 14.55
N LEU A 392 -1.59 -17.91 13.31
CA LEU A 392 -2.62 -17.80 12.29
C LEU A 392 -3.29 -19.18 12.09
N GLY A 393 -4.61 -19.21 11.89
CA GLY A 393 -5.36 -20.44 11.60
C GLY A 393 -5.67 -21.35 12.81
N ASP A 394 -4.67 -21.94 13.46
CA ASP A 394 -4.88 -22.93 14.56
C ASP A 394 -5.06 -22.31 15.95
N ALA A 395 -4.75 -21.01 16.07
CA ALA A 395 -4.80 -20.21 17.29
C ALA A 395 -3.86 -20.68 18.43
N GLY A 396 -2.77 -21.39 18.10
CA GLY A 396 -1.80 -21.87 19.08
C GLY A 396 -0.97 -20.78 19.77
N LEU A 397 -0.48 -21.06 20.99
CA LEU A 397 0.23 -20.07 21.81
C LEU A 397 1.70 -19.92 21.40
N LYS A 398 2.01 -18.71 20.89
CA LYS A 398 3.35 -18.20 20.59
C LYS A 398 3.38 -16.68 20.88
N PRO A 399 4.55 -16.07 21.13
CA PRO A 399 5.84 -16.72 21.42
C PRO A 399 5.82 -17.33 22.84
N GLU A 400 6.71 -18.27 23.17
CA GLU A 400 6.75 -18.84 24.53
C GLU A 400 7.52 -17.98 25.53
N ILE A 401 8.44 -17.12 25.08
CA ILE A 401 9.28 -16.30 25.94
C ILE A 401 9.63 -14.97 25.25
N THR A 402 10.10 -14.01 26.02
CA THR A 402 10.76 -12.81 25.51
C THR A 402 12.21 -12.72 25.97
N ALA A 403 13.01 -12.05 25.18
CA ALA A 403 14.31 -11.57 25.60
C ALA A 403 14.55 -10.16 25.05
N PRO A 404 15.56 -9.45 25.57
CA PRO A 404 15.76 -8.07 25.16
C PRO A 404 16.26 -7.93 23.69
N GLY A 405 15.82 -6.85 23.03
CA GLY A 405 15.90 -6.60 21.59
C GLY A 405 15.95 -5.11 21.20
N VAL A 406 16.51 -4.22 22.05
CA VAL A 406 16.68 -2.76 21.78
C VAL A 406 17.98 -2.18 22.42
N ASP A 407 18.96 -1.67 21.63
CA ASP A 407 20.39 -1.25 21.82
C ASP A 407 21.68 -2.22 21.86
N ILE A 408 21.78 -3.53 21.46
CA ILE A 408 23.02 -4.33 21.75
C ILE A 408 24.14 -3.73 20.94
N ILE A 409 25.27 -3.66 21.59
CA ILE A 409 26.53 -3.43 20.94
C ILE A 409 27.25 -4.77 21.01
N ALA A 410 27.05 -5.61 19.98
CA ALA A 410 27.76 -6.87 19.77
C ALA A 410 28.64 -6.76 18.51
N ALA A 411 29.36 -7.84 18.17
CA ALA A 411 30.40 -7.81 17.15
C ALA A 411 29.88 -7.35 15.79
N ARG A 412 30.72 -6.60 15.08
CA ARG A 412 30.51 -6.11 13.72
C ARG A 412 31.53 -6.81 12.82
N ALA A 413 31.05 -7.53 11.81
CA ALA A 413 31.93 -8.15 10.81
C ALA A 413 32.74 -7.09 10.05
N ALA A 414 34.00 -7.38 9.74
CA ALA A 414 34.88 -6.45 9.05
C ALA A 414 34.30 -5.97 7.72
N GLY A 415 34.24 -4.64 7.53
CA GLY A 415 33.72 -3.99 6.32
C GLY A 415 32.19 -3.83 6.26
N THR A 416 31.43 -4.46 7.15
CA THR A 416 29.96 -4.39 7.17
C THR A 416 29.42 -3.09 7.79
N ALA A 417 28.17 -2.75 7.50
CA ALA A 417 27.52 -1.51 7.94
C ALA A 417 26.11 -1.70 8.52
N MET A 418 25.74 -2.92 8.88
CA MET A 418 24.44 -3.23 9.49
C MET A 418 24.19 -2.39 10.74
N GLY A 419 23.05 -1.69 10.75
CA GLY A 419 22.57 -0.91 11.89
C GLY A 419 23.27 0.44 12.08
N ALA A 420 23.60 0.75 13.33
CA ALA A 420 24.29 1.96 13.78
C ALA A 420 25.66 1.58 14.40
N PRO A 421 26.75 1.61 13.59
CA PRO A 421 28.09 1.31 14.07
C PRO A 421 28.52 2.16 15.27
N VAL A 422 29.10 1.50 16.27
CA VAL A 422 29.61 2.13 17.50
C VAL A 422 31.09 2.42 17.38
N ASP A 423 31.82 1.50 16.77
CA ASP A 423 33.25 1.58 16.50
C ASP A 423 33.60 0.62 15.33
N GLU A 424 34.88 0.31 15.13
CA GLU A 424 35.33 -0.59 14.06
C GLU A 424 34.95 -2.07 14.31
N LEU A 425 34.74 -2.47 15.58
CA LEU A 425 34.51 -3.85 16.01
C LEU A 425 33.08 -4.13 16.46
N TYR A 426 32.25 -3.11 16.71
CA TYR A 426 30.89 -3.31 17.23
C TYR A 426 29.83 -2.38 16.62
N THR A 427 28.58 -2.85 16.56
CA THR A 427 27.42 -2.13 16.00
C THR A 427 26.15 -2.34 16.83
N ALA A 428 25.25 -1.35 16.78
CA ALA A 428 23.87 -1.38 17.31
C ALA A 428 22.82 -1.44 16.17
N ALA A 429 21.54 -1.60 16.48
CA ALA A 429 20.38 -1.71 15.57
C ALA A 429 19.01 -1.72 16.33
N SER A 430 18.13 -2.75 16.27
CA SER A 430 16.67 -2.77 16.61
C SER A 430 15.96 -4.03 16.04
N GLY A 431 15.17 -4.87 16.77
CA GLY A 431 14.50 -6.11 16.30
C GLY A 431 14.43 -7.36 17.24
N THR A 432 13.86 -8.50 16.79
CA THR A 432 13.71 -9.78 17.55
C THR A 432 14.78 -10.85 17.28
N SER A 433 15.48 -10.78 16.14
CA SER A 433 16.57 -11.69 15.77
C SER A 433 17.73 -11.69 16.78
N MET A 434 17.82 -10.69 17.66
CA MET A 434 18.78 -10.67 18.77
C MET A 434 18.17 -10.99 20.14
N ALA A 435 16.84 -11.03 20.25
CA ALA A 435 16.21 -11.63 21.42
C ALA A 435 16.49 -13.15 21.42
N ALA A 436 16.35 -13.82 20.26
CA ALA A 436 16.65 -15.24 20.10
C ALA A 436 18.04 -15.69 20.66
N PRO A 437 19.18 -15.08 20.30
CA PRO A 437 20.50 -15.48 20.80
C PRO A 437 20.71 -15.28 22.30
N HIS A 438 19.92 -14.46 23.00
CA HIS A 438 19.92 -14.45 24.46
C HIS A 438 19.39 -15.74 25.04
N VAL A 439 18.30 -16.24 24.46
CA VAL A 439 17.65 -17.47 24.88
C VAL A 439 18.49 -18.68 24.44
N ALA A 440 19.13 -18.63 23.26
CA ALA A 440 20.05 -19.67 22.83
C ALA A 440 21.30 -19.77 23.73
N GLY A 441 21.91 -18.63 24.08
CA GLY A 441 22.99 -18.58 25.05
C GLY A 441 22.56 -18.99 26.46
N ALA A 442 21.35 -18.62 26.89
CA ALA A 442 20.79 -19.06 28.17
C ALA A 442 20.55 -20.59 28.21
N ALA A 443 20.06 -21.17 27.11
CA ALA A 443 19.94 -22.61 26.94
C ALA A 443 21.30 -23.31 26.97
N ALA A 444 22.36 -22.69 26.43
CA ALA A 444 23.72 -23.22 26.52
C ALA A 444 24.26 -23.23 27.97
N LEU A 445 23.96 -22.23 28.79
CA LEU A 445 24.32 -22.25 30.22
C LEU A 445 23.59 -23.37 30.97
N LEU A 446 22.29 -23.55 30.74
CA LEU A 446 21.54 -24.67 31.33
C LEU A 446 22.00 -26.04 30.81
N ALA A 447 22.44 -26.14 29.55
CA ALA A 447 23.01 -27.36 29.01
C ALA A 447 24.40 -27.68 29.60
N GLN A 448 25.19 -26.70 30.02
CA GLN A 448 26.40 -26.93 30.81
C GLN A 448 26.04 -27.44 32.22
N GLN A 449 25.00 -26.88 32.84
CA GLN A 449 24.53 -27.28 34.16
C GLN A 449 23.86 -28.67 34.18
N HIS A 450 23.18 -29.02 33.09
CA HIS A 450 22.42 -30.26 32.92
C HIS A 450 22.72 -30.92 31.54
N PRO A 451 23.89 -31.56 31.37
CA PRO A 451 24.31 -32.11 30.07
C PRO A 451 23.35 -33.12 29.44
N ASP A 452 22.62 -33.89 30.27
CA ASP A 452 21.65 -34.90 29.81
C ASP A 452 20.31 -34.31 29.33
N TRP A 453 19.99 -33.05 29.64
CA TRP A 453 18.69 -32.47 29.29
C TRP A 453 18.48 -32.37 27.78
N LYS A 454 17.25 -32.60 27.32
CA LYS A 454 16.85 -32.46 25.90
C LYS A 454 16.06 -31.16 25.66
N ALA A 455 15.74 -30.88 24.41
CA ALA A 455 15.02 -29.67 23.96
C ALA A 455 13.88 -29.25 24.90
N ASP A 456 12.92 -30.14 25.15
CA ASP A 456 11.77 -29.83 26.02
C ASP A 456 12.15 -29.44 27.44
N GLN A 457 13.22 -30.01 28.01
CA GLN A 457 13.65 -29.73 29.38
C GLN A 457 14.35 -28.35 29.46
N LEU A 458 15.19 -28.03 28.48
CA LEU A 458 15.79 -26.71 28.34
C LEU A 458 14.72 -25.62 28.08
N LYS A 459 13.77 -25.90 27.15
CA LYS A 459 12.63 -25.04 26.83
C LYS A 459 11.76 -24.77 28.07
N ASN A 460 11.31 -25.82 28.75
CA ASN A 460 10.43 -25.69 29.91
C ASN A 460 11.13 -25.03 31.11
N ALA A 461 12.42 -25.27 31.33
CA ALA A 461 13.17 -24.60 32.39
C ALA A 461 13.27 -23.08 32.16
N LEU A 462 13.61 -22.64 30.94
CA LEU A 462 13.71 -21.21 30.59
C LEU A 462 12.35 -20.51 30.63
N VAL A 463 11.33 -21.12 30.02
CA VAL A 463 9.98 -20.54 29.95
C VAL A 463 9.36 -20.47 31.35
N SER A 464 9.39 -21.56 32.12
CA SER A 464 8.71 -21.57 33.42
C SER A 464 9.37 -20.73 34.51
N THR A 465 10.67 -20.41 34.37
CA THR A 465 11.37 -19.50 35.31
C THR A 465 11.38 -18.03 34.87
N ALA A 466 10.79 -17.70 33.72
CA ALA A 466 10.77 -16.35 33.18
C ALA A 466 10.11 -15.30 34.10
N LYS A 467 10.50 -14.04 33.90
CA LYS A 467 9.99 -12.85 34.60
C LYS A 467 8.81 -12.26 33.81
N THR A 468 7.59 -12.64 34.18
CA THR A 468 6.34 -12.13 33.60
C THR A 468 6.12 -10.64 33.92
N GLN A 469 5.65 -9.88 32.93
CA GLN A 469 5.17 -8.50 33.10
C GLN A 469 3.63 -8.48 33.12
N PRO A 470 2.96 -7.99 34.17
CA PRO A 470 1.52 -8.16 34.36
C PRO A 470 0.64 -7.31 33.42
N ASN A 471 1.24 -6.48 32.57
CA ASN A 471 0.57 -5.58 31.62
C ASN A 471 0.74 -5.99 30.14
N GLN A 472 1.20 -7.20 29.87
CA GLN A 472 1.39 -7.77 28.52
C GLN A 472 0.70 -9.13 28.42
N THR A 473 0.14 -9.50 27.27
CA THR A 473 -0.58 -10.79 27.08
C THR A 473 0.38 -11.97 26.89
N VAL A 474 -0.09 -13.21 27.02
CA VAL A 474 0.73 -14.39 26.66
C VAL A 474 1.13 -14.38 25.18
N TYR A 475 0.26 -13.86 24.32
CA TYR A 475 0.50 -13.77 22.89
C TYR A 475 1.51 -12.68 22.53
N ALA A 476 1.78 -11.74 23.42
CA ALA A 476 2.85 -10.75 23.29
C ALA A 476 4.18 -11.22 23.94
N GLN A 477 4.14 -11.77 25.16
CA GLN A 477 5.36 -12.03 25.96
C GLN A 477 5.69 -13.51 26.24
N GLY A 478 4.75 -14.42 25.95
CA GLY A 478 4.76 -15.80 26.45
C GLY A 478 4.63 -15.89 27.97
N ALA A 479 5.53 -16.63 28.61
CA ALA A 479 5.68 -16.64 30.06
C ALA A 479 6.40 -15.39 30.62
N GLY A 480 6.93 -14.53 29.75
CA GLY A 480 7.67 -13.32 30.11
C GLY A 480 9.14 -13.36 29.72
N ARG A 481 9.94 -12.51 30.36
CA ARG A 481 11.32 -12.25 29.95
C ARG A 481 12.30 -13.23 30.61
N VAL A 482 13.20 -13.84 29.83
CA VAL A 482 14.16 -14.87 30.30
C VAL A 482 15.00 -14.44 31.52
N ASP A 483 14.96 -15.21 32.61
CA ASP A 483 15.60 -14.88 33.90
C ASP A 483 16.63 -15.96 34.28
N LEU A 484 17.88 -15.79 33.85
CA LEU A 484 18.97 -16.73 34.15
C LEU A 484 19.27 -16.80 35.65
N THR A 485 19.13 -15.69 36.39
CA THR A 485 19.37 -15.66 37.84
C THR A 485 18.41 -16.61 38.57
N ARG A 486 17.16 -16.75 38.11
CA ARG A 486 16.26 -17.82 38.57
C ARG A 486 16.58 -19.17 37.94
N ALA A 487 16.76 -19.24 36.62
CA ALA A 487 16.88 -20.50 35.89
C ALA A 487 18.03 -21.40 36.37
N VAL A 488 19.19 -20.83 36.73
CA VAL A 488 20.35 -21.63 37.21
C VAL A 488 20.32 -21.93 38.71
N ALA A 489 19.53 -21.16 39.49
CA ALA A 489 19.51 -21.25 40.95
C ALA A 489 18.30 -22.06 41.49
N GLN A 490 17.17 -22.02 40.78
CA GLN A 490 15.98 -22.77 41.13
C GLN A 490 16.16 -24.24 40.72
N LYS A 491 15.63 -25.17 41.54
CA LYS A 491 15.66 -26.62 41.28
C LYS A 491 14.29 -27.20 40.89
N VAL A 492 13.31 -26.35 40.62
CA VAL A 492 11.91 -26.72 40.37
C VAL A 492 11.44 -26.03 39.11
N PHE A 493 10.89 -26.79 38.18
CA PHE A 493 10.51 -26.35 36.84
C PHE A 493 9.13 -26.90 36.47
N ALA A 494 8.43 -26.24 35.56
CA ALA A 494 7.11 -26.64 35.08
C ALA A 494 7.06 -26.67 33.54
N THR A 495 6.08 -27.36 32.96
CA THR A 495 5.74 -27.16 31.54
C THR A 495 5.41 -25.67 31.31
N GLY A 496 6.13 -25.02 30.40
CA GLY A 496 6.07 -23.56 30.24
C GLY A 496 4.80 -23.04 29.56
N VAL A 497 4.10 -23.89 28.81
CA VAL A 497 2.89 -23.55 28.06
C VAL A 497 1.83 -24.65 28.21
N ALA A 498 0.60 -24.24 28.50
CA ALA A 498 -0.62 -25.05 28.47
C ALA A 498 -1.55 -24.50 27.38
N ASP A 499 -1.20 -24.79 26.13
CA ASP A 499 -1.90 -24.29 24.95
C ASP A 499 -3.14 -25.13 24.61
N PHE A 500 -4.33 -24.56 24.74
CA PHE A 500 -5.58 -25.20 24.33
C PHE A 500 -5.96 -24.89 22.88
N GLY A 501 -5.32 -23.91 22.23
CA GLY A 501 -5.58 -23.49 20.85
C GLY A 501 -7.06 -23.19 20.57
N LEU A 502 -7.49 -23.44 19.34
CA LEU A 502 -8.88 -23.29 18.92
C LEU A 502 -9.84 -24.29 19.61
N GLN A 503 -10.76 -23.76 20.42
CA GLN A 503 -11.85 -24.49 21.07
C GLN A 503 -13.16 -24.35 20.28
N THR A 504 -13.39 -25.25 19.31
CA THR A 504 -14.63 -25.25 18.49
C THR A 504 -15.87 -25.72 19.26
N THR A 505 -15.73 -26.73 20.13
CA THR A 505 -16.86 -27.32 20.89
C THR A 505 -17.02 -26.71 22.29
N THR A 506 -18.19 -26.89 22.89
CA THR A 506 -18.47 -26.58 24.31
C THR A 506 -17.96 -27.65 25.29
N GLY A 507 -17.19 -28.63 24.81
CA GLY A 507 -16.68 -29.73 25.64
C GLY A 507 -15.65 -29.30 26.69
N SER A 508 -15.18 -30.29 27.45
CA SER A 508 -13.98 -30.13 28.28
C SER A 508 -12.75 -30.67 27.54
N SER A 509 -11.62 -29.99 27.70
CA SER A 509 -10.31 -30.38 27.16
C SER A 509 -9.27 -30.27 28.26
N THR A 510 -8.29 -31.18 28.27
CA THR A 510 -7.27 -31.27 29.34
C THR A 510 -5.87 -31.08 28.76
N ARG A 511 -5.02 -30.35 29.46
CA ARG A 511 -3.56 -30.31 29.26
C ARG A 511 -2.85 -30.76 30.53
N THR A 512 -1.68 -31.37 30.39
CA THR A 512 -0.87 -31.81 31.53
C THR A 512 0.31 -30.87 31.72
N ILE A 513 0.41 -30.24 32.89
CA ILE A 513 1.64 -29.56 33.33
C ILE A 513 2.46 -30.59 34.12
N ASN A 514 3.65 -30.91 33.61
CA ASN A 514 4.65 -31.68 34.34
C ASN A 514 5.43 -30.72 35.23
N TYR A 515 5.43 -30.95 36.55
CA TYR A 515 6.31 -30.26 37.49
C TYR A 515 7.50 -31.18 37.83
N ARG A 516 8.72 -30.68 37.69
CA ARG A 516 9.99 -31.38 37.98
C ARG A 516 10.66 -30.77 39.21
N ASN A 517 11.31 -31.59 40.02
CA ASN A 517 12.08 -31.16 41.20
C ASN A 517 13.42 -31.92 41.29
N ASP A 518 14.53 -31.21 41.05
CA ASP A 518 15.92 -31.67 41.13
C ASP A 518 16.57 -31.37 42.50
N SER A 519 15.76 -31.13 43.52
CA SER A 519 16.21 -30.98 44.91
C SER A 519 16.05 -32.27 45.73
N ASP A 520 16.85 -32.34 46.78
CA ASP A 520 17.00 -33.51 47.66
C ASP A 520 15.83 -33.67 48.66
N ALA A 521 14.82 -32.80 48.57
CA ALA A 521 13.62 -32.80 49.41
C ALA A 521 12.35 -32.65 48.53
N PRO A 522 11.20 -33.22 48.94
CA PRO A 522 9.95 -32.98 48.23
C PRO A 522 9.49 -31.53 48.41
N VAL A 523 9.04 -30.89 47.33
CA VAL A 523 8.61 -29.49 47.34
C VAL A 523 7.09 -29.41 47.16
N THR A 524 6.40 -28.80 48.13
CA THR A 524 4.98 -28.46 48.03
C THR A 524 4.82 -27.10 47.35
N LEU A 525 3.99 -27.04 46.30
CA LEU A 525 3.65 -25.83 45.57
C LEU A 525 2.17 -25.47 45.76
N THR A 526 1.87 -24.18 45.82
CA THR A 526 0.52 -23.60 45.79
C THR A 526 0.28 -22.98 44.42
N LEU A 527 -0.76 -23.42 43.73
CA LEU A 527 -1.09 -23.00 42.36
C LEU A 527 -2.23 -21.98 42.39
N SER A 528 -2.07 -20.91 41.63
CA SER A 528 -3.16 -20.03 41.20
C SER A 528 -3.28 -20.04 39.68
N VAL A 529 -4.45 -19.66 39.17
CA VAL A 529 -4.71 -19.45 37.74
C VAL A 529 -5.37 -18.09 37.57
N ALA A 530 -5.00 -17.36 36.53
CA ALA A 530 -5.58 -16.08 36.17
C ALA A 530 -5.64 -15.96 34.64
N VAL A 531 -6.85 -15.96 34.08
CA VAL A 531 -7.09 -15.89 32.62
C VAL A 531 -8.16 -14.84 32.32
N SER A 532 -7.93 -14.05 31.28
CA SER A 532 -8.88 -13.05 30.77
C SER A 532 -9.21 -13.27 29.30
N ASN A 533 -10.46 -13.02 28.93
CA ASN A 533 -10.90 -12.80 27.56
C ASN A 533 -10.45 -11.41 27.13
N LEU A 534 -9.69 -11.33 26.04
CA LEU A 534 -9.11 -10.09 25.52
C LEU A 534 -10.16 -9.26 24.79
N ASP A 535 -10.92 -9.89 23.88
CA ASP A 535 -12.02 -9.29 23.11
C ASP A 535 -13.08 -8.65 24.02
N ALA A 536 -13.42 -9.32 25.13
CA ALA A 536 -14.40 -8.86 26.11
C ALA A 536 -13.80 -8.09 27.30
N GLY A 537 -12.47 -7.96 27.38
CA GLY A 537 -11.76 -7.21 28.43
C GLY A 537 -12.02 -7.65 29.88
N LYS A 538 -12.29 -8.94 30.13
CA LYS A 538 -12.78 -9.44 31.44
C LYS A 538 -12.13 -10.77 31.87
N PRO A 539 -12.01 -11.07 33.18
CA PRO A 539 -11.50 -12.35 33.66
C PRO A 539 -12.51 -13.50 33.44
N GLU A 540 -12.03 -14.65 32.97
CA GLU A 540 -12.81 -15.88 32.73
C GLU A 540 -12.13 -17.12 33.37
N THR A 541 -11.34 -16.89 34.42
CA THR A 541 -10.58 -17.91 35.19
C THR A 541 -11.38 -19.15 35.58
N ASP A 542 -12.66 -19.02 35.93
CA ASP A 542 -13.51 -20.14 36.39
C ASP A 542 -13.71 -21.26 35.35
N ALA A 543 -13.31 -21.03 34.09
CA ALA A 543 -13.27 -22.04 33.04
C ALA A 543 -12.14 -23.08 33.22
N PHE A 544 -11.08 -22.75 33.96
CA PHE A 544 -9.85 -23.56 34.08
C PHE A 544 -9.74 -24.21 35.48
N GLY A 545 -9.84 -25.54 35.52
CA GLY A 545 -9.64 -26.33 36.74
C GLY A 545 -8.18 -26.71 36.97
N VAL A 546 -7.65 -26.36 38.14
CA VAL A 546 -6.32 -26.81 38.64
C VAL A 546 -6.39 -27.17 40.13
N PRO A 547 -5.56 -28.11 40.62
CA PRO A 547 -5.46 -28.37 42.05
C PRO A 547 -4.77 -27.20 42.77
N ALA A 548 -5.35 -26.72 43.88
CA ALA A 548 -4.83 -25.57 44.62
C ALA A 548 -3.43 -25.79 45.22
N THR A 549 -3.06 -27.03 45.51
CA THR A 549 -1.70 -27.42 45.95
C THR A 549 -1.29 -28.76 45.37
N ILE A 550 0.02 -28.94 45.16
CA ILE A 550 0.66 -30.19 44.74
C ILE A 550 1.94 -30.40 45.55
N THR A 551 2.49 -31.62 45.56
CA THR A 551 3.81 -31.91 46.13
C THR A 551 4.63 -32.73 45.14
N VAL A 552 5.76 -32.17 44.69
CA VAL A 552 6.69 -32.79 43.75
C VAL A 552 7.75 -33.57 44.52
N PRO A 553 7.94 -34.89 44.30
CA PRO A 553 8.96 -35.69 44.98
C PRO A 553 10.39 -35.14 44.81
N ALA A 554 11.29 -35.45 45.74
CA ALA A 554 12.72 -35.21 45.55
C ALA A 554 13.24 -36.01 44.35
N HIS A 555 14.07 -35.38 43.50
CA HIS A 555 14.61 -35.98 42.26
C HIS A 555 13.55 -36.65 41.38
N GLY A 556 12.38 -36.02 41.25
CA GLY A 556 11.20 -36.60 40.61
C GLY A 556 10.24 -35.56 40.04
N ASN A 557 9.14 -36.07 39.47
CA ASN A 557 8.13 -35.26 38.77
C ASN A 557 6.73 -35.44 39.37
N SER A 558 5.80 -34.56 39.01
CA SER A 558 4.37 -34.70 39.27
C SER A 558 3.55 -34.06 38.14
N ASP A 559 2.67 -34.87 37.55
CA ASP A 559 1.79 -34.45 36.46
C ASP A 559 0.49 -33.85 37.01
N VAL A 560 0.11 -32.69 36.47
CA VAL A 560 -1.06 -31.93 36.89
C VAL A 560 -2.01 -31.74 35.71
N PRO A 561 -3.25 -32.26 35.75
CA PRO A 561 -4.25 -31.91 34.77
C PRO A 561 -4.70 -30.46 34.96
N VAL A 562 -4.78 -29.73 33.85
CA VAL A 562 -5.43 -28.44 33.69
C VAL A 562 -6.65 -28.68 32.83
N ASP A 563 -7.84 -28.61 33.42
CA ASP A 563 -9.10 -28.91 32.75
C ASP A 563 -9.79 -27.62 32.30
N LEU A 564 -9.79 -27.34 31.00
CA LEU A 564 -10.61 -26.29 30.41
C LEU A 564 -12.03 -26.80 30.20
N THR A 565 -13.03 -26.01 30.65
CA THR A 565 -14.45 -26.20 30.34
C THR A 565 -14.91 -25.13 29.36
N ALA A 566 -14.86 -25.40 28.04
CA ALA A 566 -15.13 -24.40 27.01
C ALA A 566 -16.56 -23.86 27.01
N ALA A 567 -17.52 -24.54 27.64
CA ALA A 567 -18.87 -24.04 27.93
C ALA A 567 -18.94 -22.86 28.92
N LYS A 568 -17.83 -22.50 29.59
CA LYS A 568 -17.72 -21.35 30.50
C LYS A 568 -16.98 -20.16 29.89
N LEU A 569 -16.43 -20.30 28.69
CA LEU A 569 -15.79 -19.20 27.95
C LEU A 569 -16.83 -18.51 27.07
N ASP A 570 -16.81 -17.18 27.05
CA ASP A 570 -17.49 -16.41 25.99
C ASP A 570 -16.67 -16.50 24.68
N ARG A 571 -17.22 -15.99 23.56
CA ARG A 571 -16.45 -15.81 22.32
C ARG A 571 -15.24 -14.89 22.58
N GLY A 572 -14.11 -15.20 21.97
CA GLY A 572 -12.90 -14.38 22.01
C GLY A 572 -11.61 -15.15 22.29
N LEU A 573 -10.50 -14.42 22.34
CA LEU A 573 -9.16 -14.91 22.61
C LEU A 573 -8.83 -14.79 24.10
N HIS A 574 -8.37 -15.88 24.71
CA HIS A 574 -8.11 -15.98 26.15
C HIS A 574 -6.62 -16.06 26.46
N SER A 575 -6.15 -15.18 27.34
CA SER A 575 -4.74 -15.04 27.73
C SER A 575 -4.60 -15.10 29.25
N GLY A 576 -3.65 -15.89 29.76
CA GLY A 576 -3.39 -15.94 31.21
C GLY A 576 -2.25 -16.84 31.63
N TRP A 577 -2.09 -17.04 32.94
CA TRP A 577 -1.05 -17.93 33.49
C TRP A 577 -1.59 -18.79 34.63
N ILE A 578 -1.03 -20.00 34.77
CA ILE A 578 -0.91 -20.68 36.06
C ILE A 578 0.39 -20.22 36.70
N VAL A 579 0.32 -19.87 37.99
CA VAL A 579 1.48 -19.50 38.80
C VAL A 579 1.58 -20.46 39.97
N ALA A 580 2.64 -21.25 40.02
CA ALA A 580 2.93 -22.11 41.16
C ALA A 580 4.02 -21.49 42.04
N THR A 581 3.78 -21.42 43.34
CA THR A 581 4.64 -20.77 44.34
C THR A 581 5.00 -21.75 45.46
N GLY A 582 6.25 -21.71 45.94
CA GLY A 582 6.79 -22.69 46.88
C GLY A 582 7.64 -22.08 48.01
N PRO A 583 8.26 -22.94 48.84
CA PRO A 583 9.28 -22.52 49.81
C PRO A 583 10.48 -21.85 49.13
N ASP A 584 11.26 -21.12 49.93
CA ASP A 584 12.55 -20.51 49.54
C ASP A 584 12.53 -19.61 48.29
N GLY A 585 11.34 -19.11 47.92
CA GLY A 585 11.15 -18.22 46.77
C GLY A 585 10.97 -18.94 45.43
N VAL A 586 10.71 -20.26 45.43
CA VAL A 586 10.37 -21.01 44.21
C VAL A 586 9.12 -20.42 43.56
N VAL A 587 9.23 -20.04 42.29
CA VAL A 587 8.10 -19.60 41.45
C VAL A 587 8.24 -20.22 40.06
N THR A 588 7.14 -20.75 39.51
CA THR A 588 7.06 -21.15 38.11
C THR A 588 5.79 -20.61 37.46
N HIS A 589 5.91 -20.16 36.21
CA HIS A 589 4.81 -19.70 35.38
C HIS A 589 4.53 -20.69 34.25
N THR A 590 3.26 -20.95 33.98
CA THR A 590 2.81 -21.66 32.76
C THR A 590 1.85 -20.75 32.02
N ALA A 591 2.18 -20.33 30.79
CA ALA A 591 1.31 -19.53 29.96
C ALA A 591 0.13 -20.35 29.44
N ILE A 592 -1.09 -19.78 29.46
CA ILE A 592 -2.34 -20.40 29.01
C ILE A 592 -2.91 -19.58 27.87
N GLY A 593 -3.25 -20.26 26.79
CA GLY A 593 -3.94 -19.70 25.64
C GLY A 593 -5.12 -20.57 25.23
N ALA A 594 -6.19 -19.93 24.77
CA ALA A 594 -7.32 -20.58 24.08
C ALA A 594 -7.99 -19.56 23.16
N LEU A 595 -8.58 -20.00 22.05
CA LEU A 595 -9.50 -19.21 21.24
C LEU A 595 -10.88 -19.87 21.26
N ARG A 596 -11.90 -19.16 21.72
CA ARG A 596 -13.29 -19.64 21.69
C ARG A 596 -14.05 -19.00 20.53
N GLN A 597 -14.32 -19.77 19.48
CA GLN A 597 -15.19 -19.35 18.38
C GLN A 597 -16.68 -19.41 18.78
N GLY A 598 -17.50 -18.61 18.07
CA GLY A 598 -18.96 -18.79 18.08
C GLY A 598 -19.38 -20.11 17.43
N PRO A 599 -20.66 -20.52 17.56
CA PRO A 599 -21.20 -21.61 16.75
C PRO A 599 -21.02 -21.30 15.26
N LYS A 600 -20.67 -22.31 14.45
CA LYS A 600 -20.62 -22.15 12.99
C LYS A 600 -21.92 -22.63 12.35
N HIS A 601 -22.31 -21.98 11.26
CA HIS A 601 -23.52 -22.28 10.50
C HIS A 601 -23.28 -22.22 8.99
N THR A 602 -24.12 -22.93 8.25
CA THR A 602 -24.05 -23.04 6.79
C THR A 602 -24.64 -21.80 6.12
N VAL A 603 -23.84 -21.09 5.32
CA VAL A 603 -24.31 -20.02 4.43
C VAL A 603 -24.28 -20.53 2.99
N THR A 604 -25.45 -20.84 2.44
CA THR A 604 -25.59 -21.23 1.03
C THR A 604 -25.85 -20.01 0.15
N LEU A 605 -25.05 -19.84 -0.90
CA LEU A 605 -25.12 -18.74 -1.85
C LEU A 605 -25.48 -19.26 -3.23
N ARG A 606 -26.52 -18.68 -3.86
CA ARG A 606 -26.86 -18.90 -5.27
C ARG A 606 -27.16 -17.58 -5.96
N ALA A 607 -26.93 -17.49 -7.26
CA ALA A 607 -27.21 -16.28 -8.04
C ALA A 607 -28.24 -16.49 -9.15
N VAL A 608 -28.90 -15.40 -9.55
CA VAL A 608 -29.94 -15.34 -10.58
C VAL A 608 -29.73 -14.12 -11.47
N GLY A 609 -29.63 -14.34 -12.78
CA GLY A 609 -29.40 -13.31 -13.79
C GLY A 609 -30.63 -12.44 -14.09
N LEU A 610 -30.47 -11.42 -14.93
CA LEU A 610 -31.58 -10.54 -15.33
C LEU A 610 -32.70 -11.26 -16.10
N ASP A 611 -32.37 -12.36 -16.78
CA ASP A 611 -33.31 -13.27 -17.46
C ASP A 611 -34.09 -14.18 -16.49
N GLY A 612 -33.67 -14.26 -15.22
CA GLY A 612 -34.23 -15.12 -14.19
C GLY A 612 -33.70 -16.54 -14.14
N GLN A 613 -32.65 -16.89 -14.90
CA GLN A 613 -31.97 -18.19 -14.80
C GLN A 613 -30.86 -18.17 -13.73
N PRO A 614 -30.45 -19.35 -13.22
CA PRO A 614 -29.24 -19.46 -12.40
C PRO A 614 -28.00 -19.03 -13.19
N THR A 615 -27.15 -18.19 -12.59
CA THR A 615 -25.98 -17.57 -13.22
C THR A 615 -24.75 -17.71 -12.32
N GLY A 616 -23.55 -17.63 -12.90
CA GLY A 616 -22.31 -17.53 -12.16
C GLY A 616 -22.14 -16.20 -11.42
N VAL A 617 -21.18 -16.15 -10.49
CA VAL A 617 -20.69 -14.95 -9.82
C VAL A 617 -19.16 -15.03 -9.77
N PRO A 618 -18.43 -14.11 -10.43
CA PRO A 618 -16.97 -14.16 -10.51
C PRO A 618 -16.30 -14.04 -9.14
N VAL A 619 -16.74 -13.09 -8.30
CA VAL A 619 -16.18 -12.84 -6.97
C VAL A 619 -17.29 -12.53 -5.97
N ILE A 620 -17.16 -13.14 -4.79
CA ILE A 620 -17.98 -12.93 -3.61
C ILE A 620 -17.04 -12.66 -2.43
N SER A 621 -17.30 -11.57 -1.71
CA SER A 621 -16.75 -11.34 -0.37
C SER A 621 -17.89 -11.40 0.64
N LEU A 622 -17.84 -12.37 1.55
CA LEU A 622 -18.71 -12.50 2.71
C LEU A 622 -17.84 -12.32 3.96
N TYR A 623 -17.65 -11.08 4.39
CA TYR A 623 -16.71 -10.70 5.45
C TYR A 623 -17.47 -10.31 6.72
N GLY A 624 -16.95 -10.66 7.89
CA GLY A 624 -17.65 -10.57 9.19
C GLY A 624 -17.05 -9.57 10.17
N ASP A 625 -17.58 -9.58 11.40
CA ASP A 625 -17.02 -8.82 12.53
C ASP A 625 -15.63 -9.32 12.98
N ASN A 626 -15.22 -10.50 12.52
CA ASN A 626 -14.03 -11.24 12.92
C ASN A 626 -13.43 -11.92 11.68
N SER A 627 -12.17 -11.60 11.36
CA SER A 627 -11.44 -12.06 10.17
C SER A 627 -11.43 -13.58 9.99
N ARG A 628 -11.45 -14.35 11.08
CA ARG A 628 -11.44 -15.83 11.08
C ARG A 628 -12.75 -16.47 10.58
N SER A 629 -13.71 -15.66 10.14
CA SER A 629 -14.93 -16.09 9.43
C SER A 629 -15.14 -15.38 8.09
N ASP A 630 -14.16 -14.62 7.59
CA ASP A 630 -14.23 -14.03 6.26
C ASP A 630 -14.12 -15.10 5.18
N VAL A 631 -14.93 -14.95 4.12
CA VAL A 631 -14.97 -15.86 3.00
C VAL A 631 -14.86 -15.07 1.69
N LEU A 632 -13.76 -15.28 0.98
CA LEU A 632 -13.63 -15.01 -0.45
C LEU A 632 -14.10 -16.25 -1.22
N ALA A 633 -14.98 -16.09 -2.20
CA ALA A 633 -15.58 -17.21 -2.94
C ALA A 633 -16.00 -16.82 -4.37
N TRP A 634 -16.47 -17.81 -5.13
CA TRP A 634 -17.11 -17.63 -6.44
C TRP A 634 -18.25 -18.64 -6.63
N ILE A 635 -19.13 -18.39 -7.60
CA ILE A 635 -20.16 -19.34 -8.03
C ILE A 635 -19.93 -19.66 -9.51
N PRO A 636 -19.63 -20.91 -9.88
CA PRO A 636 -19.66 -21.35 -11.29
C PRO A 636 -21.06 -21.24 -11.88
N ASP A 637 -21.19 -21.09 -13.19
CA ASP A 637 -22.49 -21.05 -13.87
C ASP A 637 -23.39 -22.24 -13.50
N GLY A 638 -24.68 -21.96 -13.35
CA GLY A 638 -25.69 -22.95 -12.96
C GLY A 638 -25.55 -23.55 -11.56
N SER A 639 -24.57 -23.10 -10.75
CA SER A 639 -24.18 -23.74 -9.49
C SER A 639 -24.57 -22.93 -8.24
N SER A 640 -24.19 -23.44 -7.07
CA SER A 640 -24.27 -22.74 -5.78
C SER A 640 -22.96 -22.93 -5.01
N TYR A 641 -22.63 -21.98 -4.14
CA TYR A 641 -21.52 -22.06 -3.20
C TYR A 641 -22.04 -22.22 -1.77
N THR A 642 -21.22 -22.77 -0.87
CA THR A 642 -21.58 -23.03 0.52
C THR A 642 -20.38 -22.79 1.43
N ALA A 643 -20.55 -21.95 2.45
CA ALA A 643 -19.55 -21.67 3.50
C ALA A 643 -20.03 -22.15 4.87
N GLU A 644 -19.09 -22.42 5.78
CA GLU A 644 -19.33 -22.50 7.23
C GLU A 644 -18.67 -21.31 7.93
N VAL A 645 -19.47 -20.40 8.49
CA VAL A 645 -18.99 -19.17 9.15
C VAL A 645 -19.57 -19.07 10.57
N GLU A 646 -18.93 -18.32 11.48
CA GLU A 646 -19.43 -18.13 12.85
C GLU A 646 -20.76 -17.35 12.89
N GLU A 647 -21.51 -17.48 13.99
CA GLU A 647 -22.58 -16.54 14.35
C GLU A 647 -22.06 -15.09 14.36
N GLY A 648 -22.72 -14.20 13.63
CA GLY A 648 -22.23 -12.84 13.40
C GLY A 648 -23.07 -12.07 12.37
N THR A 649 -22.67 -10.83 12.10
CA THR A 649 -23.25 -9.99 11.03
C THR A 649 -22.22 -9.79 9.94
N TYR A 650 -22.56 -10.13 8.71
CA TYR A 650 -21.63 -10.13 7.58
C TYR A 650 -21.99 -9.05 6.55
N LEU A 651 -20.95 -8.43 5.99
CA LEU A 651 -21.01 -7.75 4.70
C LEU A 651 -20.90 -8.81 3.60
N LEU A 652 -21.96 -8.96 2.82
CA LEU A 652 -21.90 -9.66 1.54
C LEU A 652 -21.78 -8.63 0.42
N HIS A 653 -20.72 -8.71 -0.39
CA HIS A 653 -20.53 -7.97 -1.64
C HIS A 653 -20.22 -8.92 -2.80
N SER A 654 -20.82 -8.66 -3.97
CA SER A 654 -20.65 -9.44 -5.21
C SER A 654 -21.21 -8.66 -6.41
N LEU A 655 -20.84 -9.08 -7.62
CA LEU A 655 -21.35 -8.51 -8.87
C LEU A 655 -21.85 -9.60 -9.83
N VAL A 656 -22.85 -9.26 -10.64
CA VAL A 656 -23.38 -10.12 -11.72
C VAL A 656 -23.28 -9.34 -13.03
N GLU A 657 -22.43 -9.82 -13.94
CA GLU A 657 -22.25 -9.32 -15.29
C GLU A 657 -23.31 -9.92 -16.24
N ASN A 658 -23.73 -9.18 -17.27
CA ASN A 658 -24.71 -9.64 -18.26
C ASN A 658 -24.14 -9.40 -19.66
N GLY A 659 -23.62 -10.47 -20.28
CA GLY A 659 -22.78 -10.42 -21.48
C GLY A 659 -23.53 -10.21 -22.82
N ASP A 660 -24.18 -9.07 -22.99
CA ASP A 660 -24.49 -8.53 -24.33
C ASP A 660 -23.36 -7.57 -24.74
N PRO A 661 -22.51 -7.88 -25.74
CA PRO A 661 -21.38 -7.03 -26.12
C PRO A 661 -21.76 -5.62 -26.62
N GLN A 662 -23.02 -5.40 -26.99
CA GLN A 662 -23.55 -4.11 -27.44
C GLN A 662 -24.44 -3.41 -26.39
N ASP A 663 -24.82 -4.07 -25.30
CA ASP A 663 -25.71 -3.54 -24.26
C ASP A 663 -25.33 -4.06 -22.84
N GLU A 664 -24.02 -4.05 -22.54
CA GLU A 664 -23.39 -4.58 -21.33
C GLU A 664 -23.93 -3.94 -20.03
N LYS A 665 -24.29 -4.77 -19.04
CA LYS A 665 -24.81 -4.32 -17.74
C LYS A 665 -24.25 -5.09 -16.55
N VAL A 666 -23.93 -4.37 -15.49
CA VAL A 666 -23.47 -4.92 -14.22
C VAL A 666 -24.53 -4.70 -13.14
N SER A 667 -24.85 -5.75 -12.39
CA SER A 667 -25.73 -5.70 -11.22
C SER A 667 -24.93 -5.99 -9.94
N LEU A 668 -24.68 -4.95 -9.15
CA LEU A 668 -24.01 -5.04 -7.87
C LEU A 668 -24.99 -5.55 -6.80
N PHE A 669 -24.61 -6.63 -6.11
CA PHE A 669 -25.32 -7.11 -4.93
C PHE A 669 -24.49 -6.80 -3.69
N THR A 670 -25.09 -6.10 -2.74
CA THR A 670 -24.46 -5.75 -1.47
C THR A 670 -25.52 -5.85 -0.38
N ASP A 671 -25.20 -6.46 0.75
CA ASP A 671 -25.97 -6.32 1.99
C ASP A 671 -25.02 -6.31 3.21
N PRO A 672 -24.91 -5.20 3.97
CA PRO A 672 -24.11 -5.14 5.20
C PRO A 672 -24.80 -5.75 6.43
N ASN A 673 -25.94 -6.44 6.24
CA ASN A 673 -26.82 -6.94 7.31
C ASN A 673 -27.06 -8.47 7.23
N ILE A 674 -26.13 -9.27 6.70
CA ILE A 674 -26.32 -10.74 6.65
C ILE A 674 -26.14 -11.33 8.05
N GLU A 675 -27.24 -11.53 8.78
CA GLU A 675 -27.27 -12.07 10.14
C GLU A 675 -27.22 -13.60 10.13
N VAL A 676 -26.07 -14.18 10.49
CA VAL A 676 -25.87 -15.62 10.65
C VAL A 676 -26.14 -16.01 12.11
N SER A 677 -27.15 -16.85 12.32
CA SER A 677 -27.61 -17.33 13.65
C SER A 677 -28.20 -18.75 13.60
N LYS A 678 -28.03 -19.41 12.45
CA LYS A 678 -28.52 -20.71 12.01
C LYS A 678 -28.05 -20.89 10.56
N ASP A 679 -28.24 -22.08 9.98
CA ASP A 679 -28.12 -22.26 8.53
C ASP A 679 -29.05 -21.28 7.77
N ILE A 680 -28.49 -20.59 6.75
CA ILE A 680 -29.21 -19.65 5.90
C ILE A 680 -28.90 -19.86 4.41
N GLU A 681 -29.80 -19.37 3.57
CA GLU A 681 -29.62 -19.29 2.12
C GLU A 681 -29.81 -17.85 1.65
N VAL A 682 -28.84 -17.33 0.89
CA VAL A 682 -28.88 -15.98 0.32
C VAL A 682 -28.93 -16.08 -1.21
N VAL A 683 -29.78 -15.24 -1.83
CA VAL A 683 -29.98 -15.21 -3.28
C VAL A 683 -29.52 -13.88 -3.86
N ILE A 684 -28.37 -13.93 -4.54
CA ILE A 684 -27.79 -12.85 -5.33
C ILE A 684 -28.65 -12.69 -6.59
N ASP A 685 -29.66 -11.83 -6.52
CA ASP A 685 -30.73 -11.75 -7.53
C ASP A 685 -30.63 -10.42 -8.29
N ALA A 686 -30.01 -10.45 -9.46
CA ALA A 686 -29.71 -9.26 -10.27
C ALA A 686 -30.98 -8.43 -10.57
N ARG A 687 -32.14 -9.08 -10.67
CA ARG A 687 -33.45 -8.45 -10.94
C ARG A 687 -33.96 -7.57 -9.79
N LYS A 688 -33.31 -7.59 -8.63
CA LYS A 688 -33.58 -6.71 -7.48
C LYS A 688 -32.70 -5.45 -7.47
N ALA A 689 -31.66 -5.40 -8.30
CA ALA A 689 -30.82 -4.23 -8.42
C ALA A 689 -31.58 -3.07 -9.10
N VAL A 690 -31.30 -1.84 -8.71
CA VAL A 690 -31.91 -0.63 -9.29
C VAL A 690 -30.85 0.24 -9.98
N PRO A 691 -31.13 0.82 -11.16
CA PRO A 691 -30.14 1.61 -11.89
C PRO A 691 -29.65 2.85 -11.13
N ILE A 692 -28.33 3.05 -11.13
CA ILE A 692 -27.68 4.26 -10.62
C ILE A 692 -27.81 5.36 -11.68
N THR A 693 -28.69 6.33 -11.44
CA THR A 693 -28.91 7.45 -12.37
C THR A 693 -28.16 8.70 -11.92
N ILE A 694 -27.18 9.15 -12.70
CA ILE A 694 -26.56 10.48 -12.54
C ILE A 694 -27.23 11.48 -13.49
N ARG A 695 -27.66 12.65 -12.99
CA ARG A 695 -28.26 13.74 -13.79
C ARG A 695 -27.42 15.00 -13.74
N THR A 696 -26.88 15.36 -14.89
CA THR A 696 -26.06 16.54 -15.14
C THR A 696 -26.89 17.73 -15.66
N PRO A 697 -26.48 18.99 -15.42
CA PRO A 697 -27.12 20.19 -15.97
C PRO A 697 -27.07 20.36 -17.50
N LYS A 698 -26.22 19.59 -18.19
CA LYS A 698 -26.02 19.58 -19.65
C LYS A 698 -25.98 18.12 -20.11
N PRO A 699 -26.37 17.79 -21.35
CA PRO A 699 -26.25 16.42 -21.86
C PRO A 699 -24.83 15.88 -21.67
N SER A 700 -24.69 14.66 -21.19
CA SER A 700 -23.38 14.04 -20.94
C SER A 700 -23.42 12.53 -21.09
N GLU A 701 -22.29 11.95 -21.47
CA GLU A 701 -22.05 10.50 -21.50
C GLU A 701 -20.90 10.15 -20.55
N GLN A 702 -20.86 8.90 -20.06
CA GLN A 702 -19.71 8.36 -19.33
C GLN A 702 -18.56 8.12 -20.32
N GLN A 703 -17.36 8.54 -19.94
CA GLN A 703 -16.12 8.19 -20.63
C GLN A 703 -15.10 7.71 -19.61
N ALA A 704 -14.32 6.71 -20.00
CA ALA A 704 -13.35 6.03 -19.14
C ALA A 704 -13.96 5.38 -17.87
N VAL A 705 -13.13 5.13 -16.86
CA VAL A 705 -13.36 4.13 -15.80
C VAL A 705 -14.56 4.45 -14.91
N LEU A 706 -15.28 3.39 -14.52
CA LEU A 706 -16.31 3.40 -13.48
C LEU A 706 -15.78 2.66 -12.24
N SER A 707 -15.77 3.36 -11.10
CA SER A 707 -15.31 2.79 -9.82
C SER A 707 -16.43 2.78 -8.78
N TYR A 708 -16.65 1.63 -8.16
CA TYR A 708 -17.67 1.40 -7.13
C TYR A 708 -16.98 0.97 -5.85
N TYR A 709 -17.48 1.45 -4.71
CA TYR A 709 -16.88 1.19 -3.42
C TYR A 709 -17.95 0.88 -2.37
N VAL A 710 -17.66 -0.13 -1.55
CA VAL A 710 -18.37 -0.41 -0.31
C VAL A 710 -17.40 -0.30 0.85
N HIS A 711 -17.79 0.38 1.91
CA HIS A 711 -17.08 0.42 3.18
C HIS A 711 -18.00 -0.02 4.32
N ARG A 712 -17.48 -0.84 5.23
CA ARG A 712 -18.17 -1.32 6.44
C ARG A 712 -17.22 -1.20 7.62
N GLU A 713 -17.68 -0.54 8.67
CA GLU A 713 -17.05 -0.49 9.99
C GLU A 713 -17.98 -1.19 10.98
N TYR A 714 -17.45 -2.09 11.80
CA TYR A 714 -18.21 -2.84 12.79
C TYR A 714 -18.14 -2.20 14.19
N GLY A 715 -19.06 -2.61 15.08
CA GLY A 715 -19.07 -2.14 16.48
C GLY A 715 -17.80 -2.41 17.31
N ASN A 716 -16.89 -3.27 16.84
CA ASN A 716 -15.57 -3.53 17.44
C ASN A 716 -14.42 -2.71 16.80
N GLY A 717 -14.72 -1.84 15.82
CA GLY A 717 -13.73 -1.04 15.09
C GLY A 717 -13.08 -1.74 13.90
N ARG A 718 -13.42 -3.00 13.59
CA ARG A 718 -12.95 -3.68 12.37
C ARG A 718 -13.53 -2.96 11.14
N SER A 719 -12.67 -2.67 10.17
CA SER A 719 -13.05 -1.98 8.93
C SER A 719 -12.68 -2.80 7.69
N ILE A 720 -13.58 -2.76 6.70
CA ILE A 720 -13.44 -3.45 5.41
C ILE A 720 -13.86 -2.46 4.32
N SER A 721 -13.01 -2.31 3.31
CA SER A 721 -13.33 -1.59 2.07
C SER A 721 -13.17 -2.53 0.87
N HIS A 722 -14.18 -2.58 0.01
CA HIS A 722 -14.16 -3.35 -1.24
C HIS A 722 -14.35 -2.37 -2.40
N GLY A 723 -13.34 -2.27 -3.27
CA GLY A 723 -13.40 -1.53 -4.54
C GLY A 723 -13.63 -2.47 -5.73
N VAL A 724 -14.46 -2.04 -6.68
CA VAL A 724 -14.72 -2.71 -7.96
C VAL A 724 -14.54 -1.72 -9.10
N MET A 725 -13.87 -2.18 -10.15
CA MET A 725 -13.50 -1.40 -11.32
C MET A 725 -14.09 -2.01 -12.60
N HIS A 726 -14.75 -1.18 -13.41
CA HIS A 726 -15.18 -1.54 -14.76
C HIS A 726 -14.78 -0.48 -15.80
N PHE A 727 -14.60 -0.91 -17.04
CA PHE A 727 -14.32 -0.04 -18.17
C PHE A 727 -15.61 0.57 -18.77
N SER A 728 -15.45 1.58 -19.62
CA SER A 728 -16.56 2.38 -20.19
C SER A 728 -17.41 1.69 -21.26
N THR A 729 -17.25 0.38 -21.47
CA THR A 729 -18.13 -0.44 -22.30
C THR A 729 -19.51 -0.62 -21.64
N VAL A 730 -19.55 -0.71 -20.31
CA VAL A 730 -20.76 -0.87 -19.49
C VAL A 730 -21.74 0.29 -19.71
N LYS A 731 -22.96 -0.03 -20.16
CA LYS A 731 -24.01 0.94 -20.49
C LYS A 731 -24.91 1.28 -19.31
N GLU A 732 -25.10 0.34 -18.39
CA GLU A 732 -25.90 0.53 -17.17
C GLU A 732 -25.28 -0.23 -15.99
N VAL A 733 -25.19 0.44 -14.83
CA VAL A 733 -24.88 -0.22 -13.55
C VAL A 733 -26.03 -0.04 -12.59
N SER A 734 -26.50 -1.17 -12.06
CA SER A 734 -27.55 -1.27 -11.06
C SER A 734 -26.99 -1.77 -9.73
N VAL A 735 -27.59 -1.37 -8.61
CA VAL A 735 -27.18 -1.84 -7.26
C VAL A 735 -28.39 -2.26 -6.43
N THR A 736 -28.23 -3.31 -5.62
CA THR A 736 -29.30 -3.85 -4.76
C THR A 736 -29.55 -2.94 -3.54
N PRO A 737 -30.79 -2.46 -3.30
CA PRO A 737 -31.10 -1.65 -2.13
C PRO A 737 -30.99 -2.42 -0.80
N THR A 738 -30.53 -1.77 0.27
CA THR A 738 -30.28 -2.39 1.58
C THR A 738 -31.07 -1.75 2.71
N LYS A 739 -31.10 -2.44 3.86
CA LYS A 739 -31.59 -1.87 5.13
C LYS A 739 -30.47 -1.01 5.77
N PRO A 740 -30.83 0.01 6.56
CA PRO A 740 -29.89 0.68 7.47
C PRO A 740 -29.18 -0.32 8.39
N VAL A 741 -27.87 -0.19 8.51
CA VAL A 741 -27.06 -0.98 9.46
C VAL A 741 -27.52 -0.75 10.90
N LYS A 742 -27.42 -1.80 11.72
CA LYS A 742 -27.86 -1.80 13.12
C LYS A 742 -26.76 -1.32 14.09
N ASP A 743 -25.52 -1.51 13.70
CA ASP A 743 -24.28 -1.25 14.44
C ASP A 743 -23.21 -0.64 13.52
N GLY A 744 -22.17 -0.04 14.09
CA GLY A 744 -21.02 0.48 13.34
C GLY A 744 -21.39 1.53 12.29
N THR A 745 -20.65 1.58 11.18
CA THR A 745 -20.93 2.45 10.04
C THR A 745 -20.92 1.69 8.71
N PHE A 746 -21.51 2.28 7.67
CA PHE A 746 -21.54 1.73 6.31
C PHE A 746 -21.61 2.86 5.29
N GLU A 747 -20.94 2.69 4.16
CA GLU A 747 -21.06 3.58 3.02
C GLU A 747 -21.00 2.80 1.70
N PHE A 748 -21.93 3.08 0.79
CA PHE A 748 -21.78 2.77 -0.63
C PHE A 748 -21.45 4.06 -1.38
N SER A 749 -20.47 4.02 -2.28
CA SER A 749 -20.23 5.12 -3.21
C SER A 749 -19.94 4.63 -4.63
N SER A 750 -20.25 5.48 -5.61
CA SER A 750 -19.95 5.23 -7.02
C SER A 750 -19.38 6.48 -7.67
N ARG A 751 -18.39 6.33 -8.55
CA ARG A 751 -17.73 7.45 -9.22
C ARG A 751 -17.90 7.40 -10.74
N TRP A 752 -18.22 8.56 -11.29
CA TRP A 752 -18.64 8.76 -12.67
C TRP A 752 -17.87 9.93 -13.29
N GLN A 753 -17.39 9.76 -14.52
CA GLN A 753 -16.59 10.73 -15.24
C GLN A 753 -17.32 11.08 -16.54
N LEU A 754 -18.15 12.12 -16.47
CA LEU A 754 -19.13 12.44 -17.52
C LEU A 754 -18.71 13.68 -18.31
N VAL A 755 -18.66 13.58 -19.65
CA VAL A 755 -18.25 14.67 -20.57
C VAL A 755 -19.36 15.01 -21.56
N ALA A 756 -19.18 16.08 -22.35
CA ALA A 756 -20.08 16.38 -23.47
C ALA A 756 -20.04 15.22 -24.49
N PRO A 757 -21.19 14.75 -25.03
CA PRO A 757 -21.19 13.61 -25.92
C PRO A 757 -20.34 13.82 -27.17
N LEU A 758 -19.43 12.88 -27.44
CA LEU A 758 -18.49 12.96 -28.56
C LEU A 758 -19.24 13.01 -29.90
N VAL A 759 -20.37 12.31 -29.99
CA VAL A 759 -21.29 12.30 -31.14
C VAL A 759 -22.70 12.65 -30.66
N GLN A 760 -23.38 13.54 -31.38
CA GLN A 760 -24.83 13.70 -31.29
C GLN A 760 -25.45 13.67 -32.67
N ALA A 761 -26.14 12.56 -32.98
CA ALA A 761 -26.88 12.36 -34.21
C ALA A 761 -28.39 12.63 -34.01
N THR A 762 -29.05 13.15 -35.04
CA THR A 762 -30.52 13.15 -35.13
C THR A 762 -30.90 12.93 -36.59
N VAL A 763 -31.62 11.84 -36.86
CA VAL A 763 -32.00 11.45 -38.24
C VAL A 763 -33.48 11.70 -38.46
N SER A 764 -33.79 12.39 -39.56
CA SER A 764 -35.16 12.73 -39.93
C SER A 764 -36.05 11.49 -40.03
N GLY A 765 -37.00 11.30 -39.09
CA GLY A 765 -37.91 10.15 -39.08
C GLY A 765 -37.40 8.90 -38.35
N VAL A 766 -36.26 8.98 -37.65
CA VAL A 766 -35.87 7.99 -36.63
C VAL A 766 -36.17 8.58 -35.25
N THR A 767 -36.76 7.79 -34.36
CA THR A 767 -37.13 8.21 -33.00
C THR A 767 -36.34 7.46 -31.93
N GLY A 768 -36.06 8.13 -30.81
CA GLY A 768 -35.20 7.61 -29.73
C GLY A 768 -33.72 7.96 -29.93
N PRO A 769 -32.85 7.59 -28.97
CA PRO A 769 -31.40 7.74 -29.10
C PRO A 769 -30.83 6.85 -30.22
N LEU A 770 -29.56 7.09 -30.53
CA LEU A 770 -28.73 6.32 -31.45
C LEU A 770 -27.35 6.17 -30.80
N ASP A 771 -26.89 4.93 -30.58
CA ASP A 771 -25.54 4.65 -30.08
C ASP A 771 -24.54 4.67 -31.25
N ILE A 772 -23.80 5.78 -31.39
CA ILE A 772 -22.85 6.01 -32.49
C ILE A 772 -21.57 6.58 -31.89
N ASN A 773 -20.45 5.88 -32.04
CA ASN A 773 -19.16 6.23 -31.45
C ASN A 773 -18.14 6.59 -32.55
N LEU A 774 -17.25 7.55 -32.29
CA LEU A 774 -16.17 7.90 -33.22
C LEU A 774 -15.08 6.82 -33.19
N LEU A 775 -14.62 6.37 -34.36
CA LEU A 775 -13.44 5.52 -34.44
C LEU A 775 -12.20 6.25 -33.91
N HIS A 776 -11.24 5.48 -33.40
CA HIS A 776 -10.06 5.95 -32.68
C HIS A 776 -9.28 7.05 -33.41
N GLN A 777 -9.03 6.84 -34.71
CA GLN A 777 -8.28 7.74 -35.59
C GLN A 777 -9.16 8.66 -36.44
N SER A 778 -10.47 8.68 -36.21
CA SER A 778 -11.45 9.45 -37.00
C SER A 778 -11.17 10.96 -36.99
N PRO A 779 -11.15 11.66 -38.15
CA PRO A 779 -11.03 13.11 -38.18
C PRO A 779 -12.34 13.76 -37.71
N SER A 780 -12.21 14.81 -36.90
CA SER A 780 -13.35 15.51 -36.29
C SER A 780 -13.54 16.92 -36.87
N TYR A 781 -14.70 17.49 -36.59
CA TYR A 781 -14.97 18.93 -36.72
C TYR A 781 -15.82 19.37 -35.53
N GLU A 782 -15.49 20.47 -34.88
CA GLU A 782 -16.30 20.94 -33.75
C GLU A 782 -17.64 21.52 -34.21
N GLY A 783 -18.72 21.17 -33.49
CA GLY A 783 -20.06 21.72 -33.68
C GLY A 783 -20.94 20.94 -34.66
N LYS A 784 -22.06 21.55 -35.07
CA LYS A 784 -23.17 20.87 -35.77
C LYS A 784 -23.16 21.12 -37.29
N LYS A 785 -23.31 20.04 -38.06
CA LYS A 785 -23.55 20.06 -39.52
C LYS A 785 -24.78 19.20 -39.87
N ARG A 786 -25.25 19.32 -41.12
CA ARG A 786 -26.34 18.51 -41.69
C ARG A 786 -25.88 17.89 -43.00
N PHE A 787 -26.16 16.61 -43.17
CA PHE A 787 -25.85 15.86 -44.39
C PHE A 787 -27.09 15.06 -44.86
N PRO A 788 -27.17 14.69 -46.14
CA PRO A 788 -27.95 13.52 -46.56
C PRO A 788 -27.43 12.27 -45.83
N LEU A 789 -28.33 11.32 -45.56
CA LEU A 789 -27.97 9.98 -45.08
C LEU A 789 -28.30 8.97 -46.18
N VAL A 790 -27.35 8.12 -46.55
CA VAL A 790 -27.46 7.15 -47.66
C VAL A 790 -27.05 5.76 -47.15
N ALA A 791 -27.90 4.76 -47.35
CA ALA A 791 -27.50 3.37 -47.21
C ALA A 791 -26.54 3.03 -48.35
N ALA A 792 -25.35 2.53 -48.02
CA ALA A 792 -24.32 2.20 -48.98
C ALA A 792 -24.19 0.68 -49.14
N ASP A 793 -23.94 0.26 -50.38
CA ASP A 793 -23.41 -1.07 -50.70
C ASP A 793 -21.91 -0.97 -51.01
N ALA A 794 -21.27 -2.09 -51.33
CA ALA A 794 -19.86 -2.16 -51.73
C ALA A 794 -19.50 -1.32 -52.99
N SER A 795 -20.47 -0.78 -53.73
CA SER A 795 -20.23 0.14 -54.85
C SER A 795 -20.20 1.62 -54.45
N PHE A 796 -20.65 1.96 -53.23
CA PHE A 796 -20.75 3.32 -52.69
C PHE A 796 -21.43 4.33 -53.64
N GLN A 797 -22.38 3.88 -54.46
CA GLN A 797 -23.10 4.76 -55.38
C GLN A 797 -23.99 5.77 -54.62
N GLY A 798 -23.99 7.02 -55.08
CA GLY A 798 -24.84 8.09 -54.53
C GLY A 798 -24.34 8.75 -53.23
N VAL A 799 -23.29 8.24 -52.57
CA VAL A 799 -22.83 8.76 -51.25
C VAL A 799 -22.16 10.14 -51.29
N LYS A 800 -21.95 10.73 -52.47
CA LYS A 800 -21.13 11.94 -52.63
C LYS A 800 -21.70 13.15 -51.85
N GLY A 801 -20.98 13.60 -50.82
CA GLY A 801 -21.40 14.66 -49.91
C GLY A 801 -22.43 14.24 -48.85
N ALA A 802 -22.76 12.95 -48.77
CA ALA A 802 -23.64 12.35 -47.76
C ALA A 802 -22.82 11.66 -46.65
N VAL A 803 -23.47 11.37 -45.53
CA VAL A 803 -22.99 10.32 -44.62
C VAL A 803 -23.48 8.98 -45.16
N ALA A 804 -22.56 8.06 -45.41
CA ALA A 804 -22.87 6.67 -45.74
C ALA A 804 -23.18 5.89 -44.45
N VAL A 805 -24.15 4.98 -44.48
CA VAL A 805 -24.32 3.93 -43.47
C VAL A 805 -24.22 2.56 -44.16
N LEU A 806 -23.38 1.68 -43.62
CA LEU A 806 -23.01 0.40 -44.21
C LEU A 806 -23.00 -0.70 -43.14
N ASP A 807 -23.54 -1.87 -43.48
CA ASP A 807 -23.39 -3.10 -42.70
C ASP A 807 -21.96 -3.65 -42.83
N SER A 808 -21.16 -3.58 -41.76
CA SER A 808 -19.76 -4.02 -41.81
C SER A 808 -19.58 -5.53 -41.66
N SER A 809 -20.67 -6.29 -41.50
CA SER A 809 -20.64 -7.76 -41.58
C SER A 809 -20.43 -8.28 -43.01
N GLN A 810 -20.47 -7.40 -44.02
CA GLN A 810 -20.38 -7.73 -45.44
C GLN A 810 -19.03 -7.29 -46.04
N ASP A 811 -18.16 -8.27 -46.28
CA ASP A 811 -16.89 -8.24 -47.05
C ASP A 811 -15.99 -6.98 -46.91
N GLY A 812 -14.91 -7.11 -46.13
CA GLY A 812 -13.79 -6.15 -46.06
C GLY A 812 -13.29 -5.89 -44.65
N SER A 813 -12.25 -5.06 -44.51
CA SER A 813 -11.92 -4.45 -43.21
C SER A 813 -12.67 -3.13 -43.03
N GLU A 814 -12.89 -2.69 -41.78
CA GLU A 814 -13.45 -1.36 -41.50
C GLU A 814 -12.66 -0.25 -42.22
N GLN A 815 -11.33 -0.39 -42.29
CA GLN A 815 -10.42 0.58 -42.92
C GLN A 815 -10.56 0.61 -44.46
N ASP A 816 -10.70 -0.54 -45.13
CA ASP A 816 -10.96 -0.61 -46.57
C ASP A 816 -12.31 0.06 -46.92
N GLN A 817 -13.33 -0.17 -46.09
CA GLN A 817 -14.67 0.40 -46.26
C GLN A 817 -14.65 1.93 -46.08
N ILE A 818 -13.91 2.46 -45.11
CA ILE A 818 -13.70 3.91 -44.92
C ILE A 818 -12.96 4.52 -46.12
N ALA A 819 -11.88 3.88 -46.59
CA ALA A 819 -11.11 4.33 -47.74
C ALA A 819 -11.94 4.33 -49.04
N ALA A 820 -12.81 3.33 -49.24
CA ALA A 820 -13.74 3.26 -50.36
C ALA A 820 -14.81 4.37 -50.29
N ALA A 821 -15.41 4.60 -49.13
CA ALA A 821 -16.38 5.68 -48.90
C ALA A 821 -15.77 7.07 -49.18
N ALA A 822 -14.54 7.30 -48.71
CA ALA A 822 -13.80 8.54 -48.96
C ALA A 822 -13.49 8.74 -50.45
N LYS A 823 -13.08 7.68 -51.15
CA LYS A 823 -12.81 7.68 -52.60
C LYS A 823 -14.08 7.93 -53.44
N ALA A 824 -15.25 7.48 -52.97
CA ALA A 824 -16.54 7.82 -53.56
C ALA A 824 -17.00 9.27 -53.25
N GLY A 825 -16.31 9.96 -52.34
CA GLY A 825 -16.57 11.35 -51.97
C GLY A 825 -17.64 11.52 -50.89
N ALA A 826 -17.81 10.53 -50.00
CA ALA A 826 -18.65 10.67 -48.81
C ALA A 826 -18.16 11.81 -47.90
N ALA A 827 -19.08 12.41 -47.13
CA ALA A 827 -18.77 13.41 -46.10
C ALA A 827 -18.49 12.78 -44.72
N GLY A 828 -18.75 11.48 -44.58
CA GLY A 828 -18.52 10.65 -43.39
C GLY A 828 -19.12 9.26 -43.58
N VAL A 829 -18.82 8.33 -42.68
CA VAL A 829 -19.33 6.94 -42.72
C VAL A 829 -19.69 6.44 -41.32
N ILE A 830 -20.78 5.67 -41.25
CA ILE A 830 -21.24 4.93 -40.07
C ILE A 830 -21.22 3.45 -40.42
N LEU A 831 -20.38 2.67 -39.73
CA LEU A 831 -20.25 1.22 -39.87
C LEU A 831 -21.12 0.53 -38.81
N VAL A 832 -21.97 -0.40 -39.24
CA VAL A 832 -22.86 -1.17 -38.35
C VAL A 832 -22.17 -2.48 -37.96
N ARG A 833 -21.81 -2.62 -36.68
CA ARG A 833 -21.10 -3.82 -36.22
C ARG A 833 -22.03 -5.01 -35.94
N PRO A 834 -21.58 -6.26 -36.22
CA PRO A 834 -22.24 -7.50 -35.80
C PRO A 834 -22.68 -7.49 -34.33
N ALA A 835 -23.81 -8.12 -34.01
CA ALA A 835 -24.43 -8.06 -32.68
C ALA A 835 -23.56 -8.65 -31.55
N ASP A 836 -22.61 -9.53 -31.88
CA ASP A 836 -21.61 -10.14 -31.00
C ASP A 836 -20.34 -9.27 -30.82
N TRP A 837 -20.23 -8.12 -31.49
CA TRP A 837 -19.08 -7.23 -31.40
C TRP A 837 -19.47 -5.83 -30.90
N SER A 838 -18.79 -5.37 -29.84
CA SER A 838 -19.08 -4.06 -29.23
C SER A 838 -18.90 -2.88 -30.19
N ALA A 839 -19.83 -1.93 -30.11
CA ALA A 839 -19.80 -0.68 -30.86
C ALA A 839 -19.13 0.48 -30.10
N TRP A 840 -18.56 0.23 -28.91
CA TRP A 840 -17.85 1.25 -28.13
C TRP A 840 -16.41 1.48 -28.62
N THR A 841 -15.97 2.73 -28.67
CA THR A 841 -14.62 3.14 -29.09
C THR A 841 -14.18 4.46 -28.43
N VAL A 842 -12.87 4.59 -28.17
CA VAL A 842 -12.24 5.83 -27.66
C VAL A 842 -11.57 6.59 -28.80
N TRP A 843 -12.02 7.81 -29.08
CA TRP A 843 -11.35 8.74 -29.98
C TRP A 843 -10.07 9.33 -29.35
N ARG A 844 -9.02 9.59 -30.14
CA ARG A 844 -7.78 10.24 -29.66
C ARG A 844 -7.36 11.44 -30.52
N PRO A 845 -6.64 12.43 -29.96
CA PRO A 845 -6.11 13.58 -30.69
C PRO A 845 -4.87 13.26 -31.55
N THR A 846 -4.23 12.11 -31.37
CA THR A 846 -3.01 11.68 -32.07
C THR A 846 -3.25 10.59 -33.13
N GLY A 847 -2.18 10.17 -33.81
CA GLY A 847 -2.18 9.14 -34.85
C GLY A 847 -2.40 9.68 -36.26
N ASP A 848 -2.07 8.86 -37.27
CA ASP A 848 -2.53 9.08 -38.65
C ASP A 848 -4.07 9.11 -38.66
N ARG A 849 -4.64 9.90 -39.58
CA ARG A 849 -6.08 10.17 -39.61
C ARG A 849 -6.79 9.44 -40.73
N GLU A 850 -7.94 8.86 -40.40
CA GLU A 850 -8.87 8.36 -41.40
C GLU A 850 -9.25 9.47 -42.39
N PRO A 851 -9.49 9.17 -43.68
CA PRO A 851 -9.66 10.18 -44.73
C PRO A 851 -10.99 10.97 -44.64
N ILE A 852 -11.98 10.46 -43.90
CA ILE A 852 -13.28 11.09 -43.63
C ILE A 852 -13.74 10.76 -42.20
N PRO A 853 -14.66 11.55 -41.60
CA PRO A 853 -15.22 11.23 -40.28
C PRO A 853 -15.90 9.86 -40.28
N ALA A 854 -15.28 8.90 -39.61
CA ALA A 854 -15.73 7.51 -39.50
C ALA A 854 -16.24 7.21 -38.08
N MET A 855 -17.34 6.47 -38.01
CA MET A 855 -18.07 6.14 -36.79
C MET A 855 -18.52 4.67 -36.85
N VAL A 856 -18.75 4.07 -35.68
CA VAL A 856 -19.37 2.74 -35.53
C VAL A 856 -20.69 2.85 -34.76
N THR A 857 -21.61 1.91 -34.99
CA THR A 857 -22.91 1.84 -34.32
C THR A 857 -23.32 0.40 -34.05
N THR A 858 -24.21 0.19 -33.07
CA THR A 858 -24.76 -1.14 -32.73
C THR A 858 -25.57 -1.69 -33.89
N PHE A 859 -25.67 -3.02 -34.00
CA PHE A 859 -26.42 -3.74 -35.03
C PHE A 859 -27.85 -3.20 -35.17
N LYS A 860 -28.52 -3.06 -34.03
CA LYS A 860 -29.89 -2.57 -33.86
C LYS A 860 -30.09 -1.13 -34.34
N ASP A 861 -29.15 -0.23 -34.05
CA ASP A 861 -29.27 1.18 -34.42
C ASP A 861 -28.81 1.44 -35.84
N GLY A 862 -27.80 0.69 -36.31
CA GLY A 862 -27.39 0.64 -37.69
C GLY A 862 -28.50 0.20 -38.65
N HIS A 863 -29.21 -0.90 -38.34
CA HIS A 863 -30.36 -1.27 -39.16
C HIS A 863 -31.48 -0.22 -39.12
N ARG A 864 -31.76 0.42 -37.97
CA ARG A 864 -32.69 1.58 -37.90
C ARG A 864 -32.28 2.74 -38.83
N LEU A 865 -30.98 2.93 -39.06
CA LEU A 865 -30.44 3.95 -39.96
C LEU A 865 -30.54 3.53 -41.44
N ILE A 866 -30.16 2.29 -41.76
CA ILE A 866 -30.27 1.70 -43.12
C ILE A 866 -31.73 1.72 -43.58
N ASP A 867 -32.64 1.15 -42.78
CA ASP A 867 -34.09 1.14 -43.00
C ASP A 867 -34.67 2.52 -43.35
N ARG A 868 -34.11 3.57 -42.74
CA ARG A 868 -34.55 4.94 -42.98
C ARG A 868 -33.91 5.53 -44.24
N ALA A 869 -32.64 5.26 -44.50
CA ALA A 869 -31.92 5.83 -45.62
C ALA A 869 -32.40 5.26 -46.97
N GLU A 870 -32.70 3.95 -47.03
CA GLU A 870 -33.29 3.29 -48.21
C GLU A 870 -34.61 3.91 -48.67
N ARG A 871 -35.44 4.40 -47.73
CA ARG A 871 -36.71 5.09 -48.01
C ARG A 871 -36.53 6.47 -48.67
N GLY A 872 -35.30 6.90 -48.91
CA GLY A 872 -34.96 8.13 -49.60
C GLY A 872 -35.15 9.41 -48.77
N HIS A 873 -34.51 10.48 -49.21
CA HIS A 873 -34.59 11.81 -48.59
C HIS A 873 -34.31 11.84 -47.07
N ALA A 874 -33.53 10.89 -46.56
CA ALA A 874 -33.07 10.92 -45.18
C ALA A 874 -31.98 11.99 -45.02
N THR A 875 -32.02 12.69 -43.89
CA THR A 875 -30.96 13.63 -43.48
C THR A 875 -30.55 13.35 -42.05
N ILE A 876 -29.25 13.48 -41.79
CA ILE A 876 -28.64 13.39 -40.47
C ILE A 876 -28.13 14.78 -40.05
N ASP A 877 -28.60 15.24 -38.91
CA ASP A 877 -27.98 16.31 -38.13
C ASP A 877 -26.87 15.66 -37.28
N LEU A 878 -25.61 16.01 -37.53
CA LEU A 878 -24.44 15.43 -36.87
C LEU A 878 -23.63 16.52 -36.17
N THR A 879 -23.52 16.41 -34.86
CA THR A 879 -22.67 17.26 -34.00
C THR A 879 -21.53 16.41 -33.46
N LEU A 880 -20.28 16.87 -33.59
CA LEU A 880 -19.13 16.22 -32.96
C LEU A 880 -18.53 17.18 -31.92
N THR A 881 -18.07 16.62 -30.80
CA THR A 881 -17.56 17.38 -29.63
C THR A 881 -16.29 16.74 -29.07
N THR A 882 -15.24 16.66 -29.88
CA THR A 882 -13.96 16.03 -29.49
C THR A 882 -13.18 16.81 -28.43
N SER A 883 -13.36 18.13 -28.35
CA SER A 883 -12.72 19.01 -27.36
C SER A 883 -13.76 19.43 -26.31
N SER A 884 -14.14 18.51 -25.41
CA SER A 884 -15.27 18.71 -24.49
C SER A 884 -15.19 20.04 -23.70
N PRO A 885 -16.23 20.90 -23.76
CA PRO A 885 -16.26 22.16 -23.01
C PRO A 885 -16.62 22.01 -21.52
N TYR A 886 -16.93 20.79 -21.04
CA TYR A 886 -17.20 20.52 -19.63
C TYR A 886 -16.85 19.09 -19.19
N LEU A 887 -16.66 18.92 -17.88
CA LEU A 887 -16.44 17.65 -17.20
C LEU A 887 -17.28 17.62 -15.91
N TYR A 888 -17.88 16.49 -15.60
CA TYR A 888 -18.50 16.19 -14.31
C TYR A 888 -17.77 14.97 -13.71
N ASP A 889 -16.96 15.19 -12.69
CA ASP A 889 -16.28 14.15 -11.91
C ASP A 889 -17.06 13.95 -10.60
N VAL A 890 -17.98 12.98 -10.63
CA VAL A 890 -19.08 12.86 -9.67
C VAL A 890 -18.88 11.61 -8.83
N GLN A 891 -18.55 11.81 -7.56
CA GLN A 891 -18.72 10.78 -6.55
C GLN A 891 -20.14 10.89 -5.96
N GLN A 892 -20.96 9.86 -6.19
CA GLN A 892 -22.24 9.66 -5.56
C GLN A 892 -22.02 8.83 -4.29
N VAL A 893 -22.65 9.21 -3.17
CA VAL A 893 -22.46 8.57 -1.86
C VAL A 893 -23.81 8.17 -1.26
N SER A 894 -23.84 7.12 -0.44
CA SER A 894 -25.01 6.63 0.31
C SER A 894 -24.55 6.01 1.63
N THR A 895 -24.71 6.79 2.70
CA THR A 895 -24.31 6.43 4.08
C THR A 895 -25.41 5.65 4.80
N GLY A 896 -25.03 4.62 5.55
CA GLY A 896 -25.92 3.82 6.41
C GLY A 896 -26.74 2.76 5.66
N SER A 897 -27.22 3.04 4.44
CA SER A 897 -27.81 2.06 3.53
C SER A 897 -27.77 2.49 2.06
N ILE A 898 -27.97 1.53 1.16
CA ILE A 898 -28.21 1.74 -0.27
C ILE A 898 -29.71 2.01 -0.45
N PRO A 899 -30.14 3.19 -0.93
CA PRO A 899 -31.56 3.53 -1.02
C PRO A 899 -32.27 2.78 -2.16
N SER A 900 -33.60 2.67 -2.09
CA SER A 900 -34.45 2.02 -3.10
C SER A 900 -34.48 2.71 -4.47
N LYS A 901 -33.77 3.84 -4.62
CA LYS A 901 -33.52 4.54 -5.89
C LYS A 901 -32.32 5.47 -5.72
N ILE A 902 -31.33 5.38 -6.61
CA ILE A 902 -30.24 6.36 -6.71
C ILE A 902 -30.49 7.26 -7.93
N ASP A 903 -30.93 8.49 -7.68
CA ASP A 903 -31.20 9.52 -8.69
C ASP A 903 -30.42 10.78 -8.32
N TYR A 904 -29.09 10.71 -8.49
CA TYR A 904 -28.16 11.74 -8.06
C TYR A 904 -28.14 12.88 -9.07
N LYS A 905 -28.63 14.06 -8.68
CA LYS A 905 -28.57 15.26 -9.51
C LYS A 905 -27.36 16.11 -9.11
N VAL A 906 -26.52 16.47 -10.08
CA VAL A 906 -25.41 17.43 -9.86
C VAL A 906 -25.99 18.84 -9.73
N THR A 907 -25.66 19.52 -8.62
CA THR A 907 -26.13 20.88 -8.29
C THR A 907 -25.05 21.68 -7.55
N PRO A 908 -25.18 23.01 -7.43
CA PRO A 908 -24.29 23.82 -6.58
C PRO A 908 -24.33 23.49 -5.07
N ALA A 909 -25.21 22.58 -4.62
CA ALA A 909 -25.34 22.16 -3.23
C ALA A 909 -24.61 20.84 -2.89
N ASN A 910 -24.20 20.07 -3.90
CA ASN A 910 -23.45 18.81 -3.76
C ASN A 910 -22.22 18.72 -4.70
N GLY A 911 -21.98 19.74 -5.53
CA GLY A 911 -20.75 19.88 -6.29
C GLY A 911 -20.20 21.31 -6.27
N ALA A 912 -18.87 21.41 -6.39
CA ALA A 912 -18.17 22.65 -6.68
C ALA A 912 -18.02 22.81 -8.19
N ARG A 913 -18.34 24.01 -8.71
CA ARG A 913 -18.14 24.35 -10.13
C ARG A 913 -16.84 25.13 -10.31
N ILE A 914 -15.84 24.48 -10.88
CA ILE A 914 -14.53 25.04 -11.19
C ILE A 914 -14.56 25.60 -12.61
N THR A 915 -14.01 26.80 -12.82
CA THR A 915 -13.66 27.28 -14.17
C THR A 915 -12.17 27.03 -14.37
N THR A 916 -11.84 25.95 -15.07
CA THR A 916 -10.46 25.47 -15.22
C THR A 916 -9.87 26.00 -16.52
N GLY A 917 -8.79 26.77 -16.41
CA GLY A 917 -7.97 27.19 -17.54
C GLY A 917 -6.79 26.25 -17.74
N TYR A 918 -6.57 25.82 -18.97
CA TYR A 918 -5.40 25.06 -19.41
C TYR A 918 -4.60 25.96 -20.36
N ALA A 919 -3.38 26.33 -19.95
CA ALA A 919 -2.53 27.26 -20.70
C ALA A 919 -1.74 26.58 -21.83
N ASP A 920 -1.54 27.30 -22.93
CA ASP A 920 -0.56 26.98 -23.98
C ASP A 920 0.86 27.26 -23.47
N ASN A 921 1.68 26.21 -23.49
CA ASN A 921 3.08 26.23 -23.07
C ASN A 921 4.07 25.94 -24.21
N GLY A 922 3.60 25.65 -25.43
CA GLY A 922 4.44 25.11 -26.51
C GLY A 922 4.09 23.65 -26.85
N GLY A 923 4.83 23.07 -27.78
CA GLY A 923 4.62 21.69 -28.23
C GLY A 923 3.30 21.44 -28.97
N PHE A 924 2.57 20.41 -28.54
CA PHE A 924 1.31 19.95 -29.15
C PHE A 924 0.10 20.64 -28.49
N ASP A 925 -1.00 20.85 -29.25
CA ASP A 925 -2.20 21.57 -28.75
C ASP A 925 -3.08 20.74 -27.80
N TRP A 926 -2.54 19.68 -27.18
CA TRP A 926 -3.22 18.85 -26.19
C TRP A 926 -2.31 18.51 -25.01
N ALA A 927 -2.86 18.74 -23.82
CA ALA A 927 -2.34 18.29 -22.54
C ALA A 927 -3.07 17.02 -22.09
N LYS A 928 -2.55 16.39 -21.03
CA LYS A 928 -3.22 15.31 -20.31
C LYS A 928 -3.55 15.76 -18.89
N GLU A 929 -4.68 15.30 -18.35
CA GLU A 929 -5.12 15.58 -16.98
C GLU A 929 -5.73 14.35 -16.33
N GLN A 930 -5.51 14.21 -15.03
CA GLN A 930 -6.00 13.12 -14.21
C GLN A 930 -6.46 13.70 -12.88
N ARG A 931 -7.51 13.12 -12.30
CA ARG A 931 -7.98 13.54 -10.99
C ARG A 931 -8.18 12.31 -10.11
N PHE A 932 -7.42 12.23 -9.04
CA PHE A 932 -7.56 11.23 -8.00
C PHE A 932 -8.65 11.65 -7.02
N GLY A 933 -9.39 10.69 -6.47
CA GLY A 933 -10.55 10.94 -5.62
C GLY A 933 -10.78 9.83 -4.60
N TRP A 934 -10.76 10.20 -3.32
CA TRP A 934 -10.94 9.32 -2.18
C TRP A 934 -12.18 9.67 -1.36
N ARG A 935 -12.76 8.67 -0.70
CA ARG A 935 -13.58 8.88 0.51
C ARG A 935 -12.69 9.07 1.75
N PRO A 936 -13.20 9.65 2.86
CA PRO A 936 -12.39 9.90 4.06
C PRO A 936 -11.69 8.66 4.63
N TRP A 937 -12.38 7.52 4.65
CA TRP A 937 -11.92 6.21 5.16
C TRP A 937 -10.95 5.47 4.23
N GLN A 938 -10.83 5.88 2.97
CA GLN A 938 -10.11 5.16 1.91
C GLN A 938 -8.64 5.53 1.88
N GLU A 939 -7.70 4.58 1.89
CA GLU A 939 -6.27 4.89 1.73
C GLU A 939 -5.88 5.02 0.24
N TYR A 940 -6.41 4.14 -0.62
CA TYR A 940 -6.01 4.01 -2.03
C TYR A 940 -7.07 4.58 -2.98
N SER A 941 -6.74 5.64 -3.72
CA SER A 941 -7.57 6.10 -4.86
C SER A 941 -7.40 5.10 -6.00
N TRP A 942 -8.49 4.42 -6.39
CA TRP A 942 -8.39 3.31 -7.35
C TRP A 942 -8.71 3.70 -8.80
N ASN A 943 -7.74 3.41 -9.66
CA ASN A 943 -7.80 3.37 -11.13
C ASN A 943 -8.47 4.59 -11.79
N ASP A 944 -7.99 5.77 -11.44
CA ASP A 944 -8.38 7.01 -12.10
C ASP A 944 -7.73 7.17 -13.47
N SER A 945 -8.48 6.98 -14.54
CA SER A 945 -7.99 7.17 -15.91
C SER A 945 -7.53 8.60 -16.20
N GLN A 946 -6.40 8.71 -16.91
CA GLN A 946 -5.93 9.96 -17.51
C GLN A 946 -6.77 10.34 -18.74
N ARG A 947 -7.09 11.64 -18.88
CA ARG A 947 -7.96 12.22 -19.91
C ARG A 947 -7.18 13.26 -20.72
N PHE A 948 -7.54 13.45 -21.98
CA PHE A 948 -6.93 14.49 -22.83
C PHE A 948 -7.73 15.80 -22.79
N VAL A 949 -7.03 16.93 -22.85
CA VAL A 949 -7.63 18.27 -22.86
C VAL A 949 -6.83 19.19 -23.78
N GLN A 950 -7.53 19.87 -24.70
CA GLN A 950 -6.88 20.78 -25.65
C GLN A 950 -6.24 21.99 -24.93
N THR A 951 -5.20 22.58 -25.50
CA THR A 951 -4.54 23.81 -25.04
C THR A 951 -4.49 24.83 -26.19
N PRO A 952 -4.71 26.13 -25.94
CA PRO A 952 -5.26 26.74 -24.72
C PRO A 952 -6.78 26.54 -24.63
N LYS A 953 -7.31 26.21 -23.45
CA LYS A 953 -8.75 25.92 -23.24
C LYS A 953 -9.27 26.43 -21.90
N VAL A 954 -10.51 26.89 -21.89
CA VAL A 954 -11.32 27.00 -20.66
C VAL A 954 -12.34 25.86 -20.66
N ARG A 955 -12.36 25.06 -19.59
CA ARG A 955 -13.33 23.97 -19.37
C ARG A 955 -14.16 24.29 -18.12
N GLU A 956 -15.46 24.02 -18.17
CA GLU A 956 -16.32 24.10 -16.99
C GLU A 956 -16.37 22.75 -16.30
N GLU A 957 -15.84 22.67 -15.08
CA GLU A 957 -15.70 21.41 -14.37
C GLU A 957 -16.56 21.39 -13.12
N TRP A 958 -17.08 20.21 -12.80
CA TRP A 958 -17.87 19.97 -11.61
C TRP A 958 -17.27 18.79 -10.86
N VAL A 959 -17.06 18.95 -9.56
CA VAL A 959 -16.48 17.93 -8.68
C VAL A 959 -17.35 17.79 -7.44
N THR A 960 -17.64 16.56 -6.97
CA THR A 960 -18.41 16.38 -5.71
C THR A 960 -17.72 17.09 -4.56
N SER A 961 -18.48 17.93 -3.85
CA SER A 961 -18.01 18.74 -2.72
C SER A 961 -18.43 18.14 -1.37
N GLY A 962 -17.78 18.58 -0.29
CA GLY A 962 -18.04 18.09 1.06
C GLY A 962 -16.81 17.46 1.68
N ASP A 963 -16.89 16.17 1.98
CA ASP A 963 -15.86 15.36 2.62
C ASP A 963 -15.04 14.49 1.64
N SER A 964 -15.51 14.31 0.39
CA SER A 964 -14.70 13.71 -0.68
C SER A 964 -13.41 14.51 -0.91
N ILE A 965 -12.29 13.79 -0.93
CA ILE A 965 -10.92 14.31 -1.03
C ILE A 965 -10.43 14.12 -2.46
N TRP A 966 -9.76 15.13 -3.02
CA TRP A 966 -9.42 15.19 -4.43
C TRP A 966 -8.01 15.73 -4.67
N GLN A 967 -7.27 15.12 -5.60
CA GLN A 967 -6.02 15.65 -6.14
C GLN A 967 -6.14 15.77 -7.65
N HIS A 968 -5.90 16.97 -8.20
CA HIS A 968 -5.88 17.20 -9.65
C HIS A 968 -4.42 17.21 -10.11
N ARG A 969 -4.12 16.58 -11.23
CA ARG A 969 -2.79 16.54 -11.86
C ARG A 969 -2.93 16.83 -13.35
N VAL A 970 -2.06 17.68 -13.89
CA VAL A 970 -2.10 18.10 -15.30
C VAL A 970 -0.68 18.07 -15.85
N HIS A 971 -0.48 17.36 -16.95
CA HIS A 971 0.77 17.26 -17.69
C HIS A 971 0.66 18.08 -18.97
N HIS A 972 1.61 18.98 -19.22
CA HIS A 972 1.55 19.89 -20.36
C HIS A 972 1.76 19.15 -21.71
N LEU A 973 2.68 18.17 -21.78
CA LEU A 973 2.77 17.25 -22.93
C LEU A 973 1.59 16.27 -22.94
N TYR A 974 1.18 15.88 -24.14
CA TYR A 974 0.41 14.67 -24.37
C TYR A 974 1.29 13.43 -24.19
N THR A 975 0.98 12.61 -23.18
CA THR A 975 1.52 11.26 -23.02
C THR A 975 0.86 10.29 -24.01
N TRP A 976 1.65 9.41 -24.62
CA TRP A 976 1.17 8.30 -25.49
C TRP A 976 0.55 7.15 -24.70
N ASP A 977 0.64 7.23 -23.39
CA ASP A 977 0.04 6.36 -22.39
C ASP A 977 -1.42 6.73 -22.15
N ASP A 978 -2.27 5.78 -21.79
CA ASP A 978 -3.68 6.03 -21.46
C ASP A 978 -4.19 5.23 -20.25
N MET A 979 -3.39 4.31 -19.71
CA MET A 979 -3.79 3.37 -18.64
C MET A 979 -2.99 3.61 -17.36
N ASN A 980 -1.70 3.95 -17.46
CA ASN A 980 -0.90 4.30 -16.30
C ASN A 980 -1.42 5.59 -15.65
N PRO A 981 -1.16 5.81 -14.34
CA PRO A 981 -1.31 7.12 -13.73
C PRO A 981 -0.52 8.18 -14.50
N LEU A 982 -0.99 9.41 -14.49
CA LEU A 982 -0.33 10.52 -15.18
C LEU A 982 0.98 10.85 -14.46
N ALA A 983 2.09 10.29 -14.97
CA ALA A 983 3.43 10.56 -14.48
C ALA A 983 3.84 12.02 -14.80
N GLY A 984 4.57 12.66 -13.89
CA GLY A 984 5.00 14.06 -14.03
C GLY A 984 3.86 15.08 -13.89
N GLY A 985 4.00 16.22 -14.56
CA GLY A 985 2.99 17.28 -14.55
C GLY A 985 2.96 18.11 -13.27
N MET A 986 2.14 19.16 -13.25
CA MET A 986 1.79 19.91 -12.04
C MET A 986 0.65 19.23 -11.28
N THR A 987 0.61 19.40 -9.96
CA THR A 987 -0.46 18.87 -9.09
C THR A 987 -0.75 19.74 -7.87
N THR A 988 -1.69 19.32 -7.03
CA THR A 988 -1.93 19.86 -5.68
C THR A 988 -1.69 18.77 -4.64
N LEU A 989 -1.58 19.12 -3.35
CA LEU A 989 -1.88 18.14 -2.31
C LEU A 989 -3.37 17.76 -2.34
N PRO A 990 -3.78 16.58 -1.83
CA PRO A 990 -5.18 16.19 -1.73
C PRO A 990 -6.00 17.21 -0.92
N ARG A 991 -7.15 17.64 -1.44
CA ARG A 991 -8.01 18.68 -0.86
C ARG A 991 -9.49 18.36 -1.02
N THR A 992 -10.33 18.79 -0.07
CA THR A 992 -11.79 18.78 -0.25
C THR A 992 -12.25 20.04 -0.99
N TYR A 993 -13.30 19.94 -1.81
CA TYR A 993 -13.93 21.09 -2.44
C TYR A 993 -15.13 21.59 -1.64
N LYS A 994 -15.29 22.92 -1.56
CA LYS A 994 -16.45 23.59 -0.95
C LYS A 994 -17.50 23.91 -2.01
N ASN A 995 -18.77 23.79 -1.64
CA ASN A 995 -19.92 24.18 -2.46
C ASN A 995 -19.76 25.61 -3.01
N GLY A 996 -20.11 25.82 -4.28
CA GLY A 996 -20.05 27.13 -4.94
C GLY A 996 -19.23 27.13 -6.23
N THR A 997 -18.55 28.25 -6.51
CA THR A 997 -17.76 28.43 -7.74
C THR A 997 -16.32 28.84 -7.44
N SER A 998 -15.37 28.18 -8.08
CA SER A 998 -13.95 28.53 -8.06
C SER A 998 -13.40 28.75 -9.48
N LYS A 999 -12.15 29.19 -9.58
CA LYS A 999 -11.36 29.23 -10.81
C LYS A 999 -9.94 28.77 -10.50
N GLU A 1000 -9.30 28.14 -11.47
CA GLU A 1000 -7.87 27.77 -11.41
C GLU A 1000 -7.30 27.75 -12.84
N THR A 1001 -6.04 28.13 -13.01
CA THR A 1001 -5.33 28.19 -14.30
C THR A 1001 -4.04 27.39 -14.23
N TRP A 1002 -4.06 26.19 -14.78
CA TRP A 1002 -2.92 25.28 -14.81
C TRP A 1002 -1.83 25.81 -15.74
N PHE A 1003 -0.59 25.80 -15.25
CA PHE A 1003 0.60 26.34 -15.93
C PHE A 1003 0.50 27.84 -16.24
N GLY A 1004 -0.33 28.60 -15.51
CA GLY A 1004 -0.45 30.04 -15.69
C GLY A 1004 0.85 30.78 -15.35
N PRO A 1005 1.48 31.52 -16.29
CA PRO A 1005 2.69 32.29 -16.00
C PRO A 1005 2.41 33.41 -14.98
N VAL A 1006 3.36 33.76 -14.10
CA VAL A 1006 4.77 33.34 -14.08
C VAL A 1006 4.97 32.00 -13.36
N VAL A 1007 5.50 31.01 -14.08
CA VAL A 1007 5.91 29.70 -13.52
C VAL A 1007 7.36 29.81 -13.01
N ARG A 1008 7.64 29.34 -11.79
CA ARG A 1008 8.94 29.51 -11.10
C ARG A 1008 9.07 28.62 -9.84
N PRO A 1009 10.27 28.35 -9.32
CA PRO A 1009 10.42 27.75 -7.99
C PRO A 1009 9.80 28.63 -6.89
N ALA A 1010 8.99 28.02 -6.01
CA ALA A 1010 8.35 28.67 -4.87
C ALA A 1010 7.86 27.61 -3.86
N THR A 1011 7.44 28.00 -2.66
CA THR A 1011 6.67 27.10 -1.78
C THR A 1011 5.23 26.98 -2.27
N ALA A 1012 4.74 25.76 -2.48
CA ALA A 1012 3.35 25.49 -2.83
C ALA A 1012 2.44 25.37 -1.58
N PRO A 1013 1.11 25.52 -1.71
CA PRO A 1013 0.19 25.44 -0.57
C PRO A 1013 0.27 24.08 0.14
N GLY A 1014 0.56 24.09 1.44
CA GLY A 1014 0.74 22.89 2.27
C GLY A 1014 2.08 22.17 2.13
N VAL A 1015 2.87 22.49 1.10
CA VAL A 1015 4.24 21.96 0.92
C VAL A 1015 5.22 22.84 1.70
N VAL A 1016 5.75 22.30 2.81
CA VAL A 1016 6.51 23.08 3.79
C VAL A 1016 7.92 22.52 3.98
N SER A 1017 8.92 23.30 3.59
CA SER A 1017 10.31 23.06 4.02
C SER A 1017 10.45 23.31 5.52
N SER A 1018 11.05 22.40 6.28
CA SER A 1018 11.07 22.44 7.75
C SER A 1018 12.41 22.02 8.37
N ARG A 1019 12.55 22.16 9.69
CA ARG A 1019 13.62 21.58 10.50
C ARG A 1019 13.02 20.75 11.63
N THR A 1020 13.48 19.53 11.78
CA THR A 1020 13.21 18.64 12.93
C THR A 1020 14.54 18.28 13.56
N GLY A 1021 14.75 18.59 14.84
CA GLY A 1021 16.06 18.41 15.47
C GLY A 1021 17.18 19.12 14.71
N ASP A 1022 18.08 18.31 14.13
CA ASP A 1022 19.20 18.71 13.29
C ASP A 1022 19.09 18.33 11.79
N ARG A 1023 17.92 17.83 11.37
CA ARG A 1023 17.57 17.59 9.95
C ARG A 1023 16.82 18.77 9.35
N LEU A 1024 17.30 19.31 8.23
CA LEU A 1024 16.59 20.26 7.37
C LEU A 1024 15.90 19.49 6.24
N SER A 1025 14.57 19.42 6.26
CA SER A 1025 13.79 18.86 5.15
C SER A 1025 13.45 19.98 4.16
N LEU A 1026 14.19 20.04 3.06
CA LEU A 1026 13.94 20.96 1.96
C LEU A 1026 12.81 20.39 1.10
N ARG A 1027 11.76 21.17 0.88
CA ARG A 1027 10.60 20.81 0.05
C ARG A 1027 10.19 22.05 -0.71
N ILE A 1028 10.94 22.37 -1.76
CA ILE A 1028 10.67 23.48 -2.69
C ILE A 1028 10.51 22.88 -4.09
N PRO A 1029 9.27 22.83 -4.64
CA PRO A 1029 9.05 22.41 -6.02
C PRO A 1029 9.87 23.22 -7.03
N SER A 1030 10.42 22.53 -8.02
CA SER A 1030 11.14 23.11 -9.17
C SER A 1030 10.31 24.16 -9.90
N PHE A 1031 8.99 23.95 -10.00
CA PHE A 1031 8.06 24.92 -10.58
C PHE A 1031 6.72 24.97 -9.84
N VAL A 1032 6.20 26.18 -9.66
CA VAL A 1032 4.87 26.50 -9.14
C VAL A 1032 4.25 27.58 -10.04
N ASP A 1033 2.97 27.46 -10.36
CA ASP A 1033 2.23 28.45 -11.15
C ASP A 1033 1.56 29.54 -10.29
N ALA A 1034 0.76 30.42 -10.91
CA ALA A 1034 0.16 31.58 -10.23
C ALA A 1034 -0.90 31.20 -9.18
N ASP A 1035 -1.64 30.10 -9.38
CA ASP A 1035 -2.71 29.64 -8.48
C ASP A 1035 -2.21 28.62 -7.43
N GLY A 1036 -0.99 28.10 -7.62
CA GLY A 1036 -0.27 27.31 -6.61
C GLY A 1036 -0.15 25.82 -6.94
N HIS A 1037 -0.49 25.41 -8.16
CA HIS A 1037 -0.18 24.06 -8.64
C HIS A 1037 1.34 23.94 -8.81
N TYR A 1038 1.90 22.76 -8.51
CA TYR A 1038 3.34 22.58 -8.42
C TYR A 1038 3.84 21.28 -9.03
N THR A 1039 5.11 21.28 -9.46
CA THR A 1039 5.84 20.08 -9.82
C THR A 1039 7.28 20.12 -9.30
N VAL A 1040 7.78 18.96 -8.92
CA VAL A 1040 9.20 18.72 -8.61
C VAL A 1040 9.99 18.36 -9.88
N GLY A 1041 9.32 17.78 -10.87
CA GLY A 1041 9.90 17.37 -12.16
C GLY A 1041 9.78 18.45 -13.24
N GLU A 1042 9.56 18.01 -14.49
CA GLU A 1042 9.50 18.86 -15.68
C GLU A 1042 10.71 19.82 -15.80
N THR A 1043 11.92 19.34 -15.50
CA THR A 1043 13.18 20.03 -15.79
C THR A 1043 13.99 19.20 -16.78
N THR A 1044 14.81 19.86 -17.60
CA THR A 1044 15.96 19.21 -18.27
C THR A 1044 17.17 19.15 -17.33
N SER A 1045 17.28 20.10 -16.41
CA SER A 1045 18.20 20.03 -15.27
C SER A 1045 17.67 20.82 -14.08
N ALA A 1046 17.79 20.25 -12.88
CA ALA A 1046 17.81 21.00 -11.63
C ALA A 1046 19.22 20.96 -11.02
N SER A 1047 19.50 21.88 -10.09
CA SER A 1047 20.59 21.78 -9.13
C SER A 1047 20.33 22.72 -7.96
N ALA A 1048 20.63 22.28 -6.73
CA ALA A 1048 20.57 23.16 -5.56
C ALA A 1048 21.85 23.10 -4.72
N LYS A 1049 22.07 24.16 -3.95
CA LYS A 1049 23.28 24.35 -3.15
C LYS A 1049 22.92 24.97 -1.81
N LEU A 1050 23.10 24.21 -0.73
CA LEU A 1050 22.85 24.68 0.63
C LEU A 1050 24.18 25.08 1.27
N SER A 1051 24.26 26.34 1.71
CA SER A 1051 25.41 26.90 2.42
C SER A 1051 25.04 27.35 3.83
N ARG A 1052 25.87 27.02 4.82
CA ARG A 1052 25.78 27.43 6.22
C ARG A 1052 26.88 28.43 6.54
N ASN A 1053 26.52 29.62 7.05
CA ASN A 1053 27.44 30.72 7.37
C ASN A 1053 28.43 31.08 6.23
N GLY A 1054 28.05 30.86 4.97
CA GLY A 1054 28.87 31.12 3.78
C GLY A 1054 29.74 29.94 3.30
N GLN A 1055 29.80 28.83 4.03
CA GLN A 1055 30.43 27.58 3.58
C GLN A 1055 29.37 26.64 3.01
N VAL A 1056 29.68 25.92 1.93
CA VAL A 1056 28.81 24.89 1.35
C VAL A 1056 28.72 23.71 2.32
N ILE A 1057 27.50 23.20 2.57
CA ILE A 1057 27.29 21.99 3.38
C ILE A 1057 26.59 20.86 2.60
N ALA A 1058 25.89 21.20 1.52
CA ALA A 1058 25.38 20.21 0.56
C ALA A 1058 25.30 20.80 -0.85
N GLU A 1059 25.59 19.97 -1.85
CA GLU A 1059 25.23 20.16 -3.25
C GLU A 1059 24.26 19.04 -3.60
N LEU A 1060 23.14 19.39 -4.25
CA LEU A 1060 21.93 18.57 -4.30
C LEU A 1060 21.38 18.53 -5.74
N PRO A 1061 20.71 17.44 -6.16
CA PRO A 1061 20.06 17.37 -7.47
C PRO A 1061 18.96 18.42 -7.62
N ASP A 1062 18.19 18.68 -6.56
CA ASP A 1062 17.16 19.71 -6.51
C ASP A 1062 16.96 20.24 -5.06
N ALA A 1063 15.84 20.90 -4.77
CA ALA A 1063 15.49 21.44 -3.45
C ALA A 1063 14.40 20.63 -2.71
N TRP A 1064 14.32 19.32 -2.96
CA TRP A 1064 13.37 18.37 -2.35
C TRP A 1064 14.01 17.40 -1.33
N GLU A 1065 15.26 17.68 -0.93
CA GLU A 1065 16.10 16.76 -0.17
C GLU A 1065 16.09 16.96 1.37
N ASP A 1066 16.46 15.91 2.11
CA ASP A 1066 16.73 15.98 3.55
C ASP A 1066 18.24 16.16 3.80
N VAL A 1067 18.62 17.24 4.50
CA VAL A 1067 20.03 17.58 4.79
C VAL A 1067 20.28 17.66 6.29
N ILE A 1068 21.22 16.86 6.80
CA ILE A 1068 21.66 16.94 8.20
C ILE A 1068 22.59 18.16 8.38
N THR A 1069 22.41 18.90 9.47
CA THR A 1069 23.20 20.08 9.84
C THR A 1069 23.59 20.03 11.32
N SER A 1070 24.19 21.11 11.84
CA SER A 1070 24.56 21.28 13.25
C SER A 1070 23.44 21.91 14.09
N SER A 1071 23.48 21.67 15.41
CA SER A 1071 22.58 22.30 16.39
C SER A 1071 22.58 23.84 16.43
N ASP A 1072 23.71 24.51 16.18
CA ASP A 1072 23.79 25.97 16.29
C ASP A 1072 22.80 26.73 15.39
N THR A 1073 22.38 27.91 15.87
CA THR A 1073 21.62 28.88 15.07
C THR A 1073 22.53 29.58 14.06
N ALA A 1074 22.47 29.16 12.80
CA ALA A 1074 23.29 29.67 11.70
C ALA A 1074 22.49 30.49 10.69
N ALA A 1075 23.20 31.26 9.86
CA ALA A 1075 22.65 31.76 8.60
C ALA A 1075 22.74 30.67 7.54
N TYR A 1076 21.69 30.50 6.75
CA TYR A 1076 21.63 29.57 5.62
C TYR A 1076 21.37 30.34 4.34
N LYS A 1077 21.98 29.87 3.25
CA LYS A 1077 21.69 30.31 1.89
C LYS A 1077 21.41 29.07 1.05
N LEU A 1078 20.20 28.98 0.52
CA LEU A 1078 19.80 27.94 -0.43
C LEU A 1078 19.69 28.60 -1.81
N ASP A 1079 20.56 28.17 -2.73
CA ASP A 1079 20.46 28.50 -4.14
C ASP A 1079 19.86 27.31 -4.90
N LEU A 1080 18.98 27.59 -5.86
CA LEU A 1080 18.33 26.61 -6.73
C LEU A 1080 18.32 27.17 -8.17
N ALA A 1081 18.80 26.38 -9.11
CA ALA A 1081 18.71 26.67 -10.55
C ALA A 1081 17.92 25.57 -11.25
N THR A 1082 17.02 25.96 -12.17
CA THR A 1082 16.23 25.02 -12.98
C THR A 1082 16.27 25.42 -14.46
N SER A 1083 16.30 24.44 -15.36
CA SER A 1083 16.23 24.66 -16.81
C SER A 1083 15.20 23.74 -17.48
N ARG A 1084 14.67 24.21 -18.60
CA ARG A 1084 13.81 23.47 -19.54
C ARG A 1084 14.36 23.70 -20.95
N SER A 1085 14.67 22.61 -21.65
CA SER A 1085 15.11 22.63 -23.04
C SER A 1085 13.95 23.02 -23.95
N ASP A 1086 14.17 24.02 -24.82
CA ASP A 1086 13.20 24.47 -25.82
C ASP A 1086 13.70 24.17 -27.24
N ALA A 1087 14.34 23.00 -27.42
CA ALA A 1087 14.98 22.63 -28.69
C ALA A 1087 13.97 22.54 -29.86
N ASP A 1088 12.77 22.02 -29.57
CA ASP A 1088 11.71 21.74 -30.55
C ASP A 1088 10.46 22.65 -30.36
N GLY A 1089 10.58 23.74 -29.59
CA GLY A 1089 9.46 24.65 -29.29
C GLY A 1089 8.50 24.14 -28.21
N GLU A 1090 8.98 23.26 -27.34
CA GLU A 1090 8.24 22.63 -26.23
C GLU A 1090 7.86 23.65 -25.12
N TRP A 1091 8.67 24.70 -24.90
CA TRP A 1091 8.57 25.57 -23.73
C TRP A 1091 8.65 27.07 -24.04
N ASN A 1092 7.48 27.66 -24.27
CA ASN A 1092 7.26 29.10 -24.34
C ASN A 1092 7.73 29.84 -23.06
N TRP A 1093 7.51 29.27 -21.86
CA TRP A 1093 7.64 29.99 -20.57
C TRP A 1093 8.59 29.30 -19.57
N ALA A 1094 9.21 30.12 -18.71
CA ALA A 1094 10.05 29.69 -17.58
C ALA A 1094 11.24 28.77 -17.95
N THR A 1095 11.84 28.98 -19.13
CA THR A 1095 12.90 28.11 -19.70
C THR A 1095 14.18 28.03 -18.86
N ASN A 1096 14.47 29.05 -18.05
CA ASN A 1096 15.54 28.99 -17.06
C ASN A 1096 15.20 29.85 -15.84
N THR A 1097 15.46 29.35 -14.64
CA THR A 1097 15.27 30.11 -13.39
C THR A 1097 16.47 30.02 -12.47
N GLU A 1098 16.69 31.08 -11.70
CA GLU A 1098 17.66 31.15 -10.60
C GLU A 1098 16.90 31.66 -9.37
N THR A 1099 16.89 30.92 -8.26
CA THR A 1099 16.23 31.37 -7.02
C THR A 1099 17.15 31.19 -5.82
N SER A 1100 17.20 32.18 -4.93
CA SER A 1100 18.09 32.24 -3.79
C SER A 1100 17.37 32.72 -2.54
N TRP A 1101 17.40 31.91 -1.48
CA TRP A 1101 16.84 32.22 -0.17
C TRP A 1101 17.96 32.34 0.86
N GLU A 1102 18.13 33.52 1.44
CA GLU A 1102 18.92 33.71 2.66
C GLU A 1102 17.98 33.71 3.88
N PHE A 1103 18.25 32.89 4.89
CA PHE A 1103 17.44 32.77 6.10
C PHE A 1103 18.28 32.41 7.33
N ARG A 1104 17.66 32.30 8.51
CA ARG A 1104 18.31 31.79 9.74
C ARG A 1104 17.51 30.63 10.32
N SER A 1105 18.22 29.64 10.88
CA SER A 1105 17.63 28.46 11.52
C SER A 1105 18.57 27.89 12.57
N GLY A 1106 18.03 27.27 13.62
CA GLY A 1106 18.74 26.65 14.74
C GLY A 1106 17.97 25.44 15.27
N LYS A 1107 18.60 24.63 16.13
CA LYS A 1107 18.03 23.35 16.61
C LYS A 1107 16.59 23.48 17.10
N GLN A 1108 15.77 22.53 16.69
CA GLN A 1108 14.42 22.31 17.19
C GLN A 1108 14.40 21.08 18.09
N ALA A 1109 13.26 20.73 18.67
CA ALA A 1109 13.13 19.43 19.33
C ALA A 1109 13.14 18.30 18.28
N GLU A 1110 13.60 17.11 18.67
CA GLU A 1110 13.74 15.95 17.76
C GLU A 1110 12.38 15.39 17.30
N ASP A 1111 11.33 15.65 18.07
CA ASP A 1111 9.94 15.25 17.84
C ASP A 1111 9.13 16.27 17.02
N LYS A 1112 9.71 17.44 16.70
CA LYS A 1112 8.96 18.59 16.19
C LYS A 1112 9.55 19.24 14.95
N ALA A 1113 8.81 19.11 13.84
CA ALA A 1113 9.03 19.87 12.62
C ALA A 1113 8.61 21.34 12.79
N THR A 1114 9.54 22.28 12.59
CA THR A 1114 9.28 23.73 12.54
C THR A 1114 9.54 24.26 11.13
N PRO A 1115 8.60 25.01 10.51
CA PRO A 1115 8.78 25.57 9.16
C PRO A 1115 10.02 26.47 9.04
N LEU A 1116 10.73 26.38 7.92
CA LEU A 1116 11.85 27.28 7.61
C LEU A 1116 11.33 28.68 7.21
N PRO A 1117 11.95 29.78 7.69
CA PRO A 1117 11.48 31.15 7.42
C PRO A 1117 11.87 31.65 6.02
N LEU A 1118 11.62 30.85 4.98
CA LEU A 1118 11.86 31.18 3.57
C LEU A 1118 10.97 32.36 3.13
N LEU A 1119 11.57 33.43 2.61
CA LEU A 1119 10.82 34.57 2.03
C LEU A 1119 10.31 34.20 0.63
N GLN A 1120 9.12 34.66 0.26
CA GLN A 1120 8.44 34.28 -0.98
C GLN A 1120 7.90 35.53 -1.70
N VAL A 1121 7.78 35.44 -3.03
CA VAL A 1121 7.12 36.45 -3.88
C VAL A 1121 6.18 35.75 -4.86
N GLY A 1122 4.89 36.06 -4.77
CA GLY A 1122 3.89 35.75 -5.80
C GLY A 1122 3.86 36.82 -6.88
N TYR A 1123 3.50 36.45 -8.11
CA TYR A 1123 3.45 37.34 -9.28
C TYR A 1123 2.01 37.46 -9.78
N LYS A 1124 1.60 38.66 -10.20
CA LYS A 1124 0.29 38.92 -10.82
C LYS A 1124 0.49 39.64 -12.15
N VAL A 1125 0.40 38.90 -13.25
CA VAL A 1125 0.54 39.41 -14.63
C VAL A 1125 -0.79 39.21 -15.38
N PRO A 1126 -1.29 40.20 -16.14
CA PRO A 1126 -2.55 40.09 -16.87
C PRO A 1126 -2.36 39.37 -18.23
N THR A 1127 -1.91 38.12 -18.21
CA THR A 1127 -1.82 37.24 -19.39
C THR A 1127 -3.16 36.60 -19.73
N ASP A 1128 -3.34 36.18 -20.98
CA ASP A 1128 -4.34 35.17 -21.33
C ASP A 1128 -3.76 33.75 -21.26
N LEU A 1129 -4.54 32.74 -21.68
CA LEU A 1129 -4.11 31.34 -21.71
C LEU A 1129 -3.00 31.04 -22.72
N THR A 1130 -2.63 31.97 -23.61
CA THR A 1130 -1.41 31.86 -24.45
C THR A 1130 -0.19 32.47 -23.76
N GLY A 1131 -0.27 32.72 -22.44
CA GLY A 1131 0.81 33.33 -21.65
C GLY A 1131 1.19 34.76 -22.04
N ARG A 1132 0.37 35.44 -22.86
CA ARG A 1132 0.71 36.73 -23.48
C ARG A 1132 -0.14 37.88 -22.96
N VAL A 1133 0.48 39.03 -22.68
CA VAL A 1133 -0.22 40.27 -22.32
C VAL A 1133 -0.67 41.02 -23.59
N GLY A 1134 -1.87 41.59 -23.56
CA GLY A 1134 -2.47 42.29 -24.70
C GLY A 1134 -1.96 43.72 -24.96
N ALA A 1135 -0.97 44.21 -24.23
CA ALA A 1135 -0.44 45.56 -24.37
C ALA A 1135 1.07 45.61 -24.04
N ARG A 1136 1.83 46.40 -24.81
CA ARG A 1136 3.28 46.61 -24.62
C ARG A 1136 3.66 47.44 -23.39
N THR A 1137 2.67 48.05 -22.74
CA THR A 1137 2.83 48.79 -21.48
C THR A 1137 1.70 48.39 -20.56
N HIS A 1138 2.05 47.82 -19.40
CA HIS A 1138 1.15 47.13 -18.50
C HIS A 1138 1.71 47.10 -17.08
N VAL A 1139 0.89 46.65 -16.13
CA VAL A 1139 1.26 46.55 -14.70
C VAL A 1139 1.54 45.09 -14.35
N VAL A 1140 2.61 44.85 -13.60
CA VAL A 1140 2.89 43.59 -12.91
C VAL A 1140 2.74 43.83 -11.41
N GLY A 1141 1.97 43.00 -10.72
CA GLY A 1141 1.87 42.97 -9.27
C GLY A 1141 2.81 41.94 -8.64
N PHE A 1142 3.26 42.20 -7.42
CA PHE A 1142 4.09 41.32 -6.61
C PHE A 1142 3.52 41.22 -5.19
N GLU A 1143 3.41 39.99 -4.69
CA GLU A 1143 2.82 39.65 -3.39
C GLU A 1143 3.87 39.01 -2.49
N ALA A 1144 4.35 39.73 -1.48
CA ALA A 1144 5.44 39.31 -0.60
C ALA A 1144 5.12 39.64 0.88
N PRO A 1145 4.15 38.97 1.53
CA PRO A 1145 3.55 39.45 2.80
C PRO A 1145 4.52 39.66 3.98
N ARG A 1146 5.70 39.01 3.96
CA ARG A 1146 6.73 39.16 5.02
C ARG A 1146 7.84 40.17 4.68
N SER A 1147 7.78 40.85 3.52
CA SER A 1147 8.85 41.75 3.08
C SER A 1147 8.68 43.19 3.57
N THR A 1148 9.79 43.82 3.95
CA THR A 1148 9.92 45.25 4.21
C THR A 1148 10.14 46.05 2.91
N SER A 1149 10.79 45.45 1.92
CA SER A 1149 11.15 46.09 0.65
C SER A 1149 11.23 45.09 -0.50
N LEU A 1150 10.94 45.57 -1.72
CA LEU A 1150 11.04 44.83 -2.97
C LEU A 1150 11.63 45.72 -4.07
N SER A 1151 12.52 45.16 -4.90
CA SER A 1151 13.01 45.75 -6.15
C SER A 1151 12.80 44.75 -7.30
N ALA A 1152 12.44 45.25 -8.48
CA ALA A 1152 12.20 44.43 -9.67
C ALA A 1152 12.91 45.00 -10.90
N TRP A 1153 13.24 44.11 -11.83
CA TRP A 1153 13.85 44.40 -13.12
C TRP A 1153 13.13 43.58 -14.20
N ALA A 1154 13.11 44.10 -15.42
CA ALA A 1154 12.67 43.38 -16.61
C ALA A 1154 13.78 43.33 -17.66
N SER A 1155 13.78 42.27 -18.46
CA SER A 1155 14.60 42.07 -19.65
C SER A 1155 13.66 41.71 -20.82
N PHE A 1156 14.02 42.15 -22.03
CA PHE A 1156 13.33 41.82 -23.29
C PHE A 1156 14.25 41.04 -24.25
N ASP A 1157 15.37 40.54 -23.73
CA ASP A 1157 16.46 39.89 -24.47
C ASP A 1157 16.94 38.60 -23.77
N GLU A 1158 16.02 37.94 -23.06
CA GLU A 1158 16.24 36.68 -22.34
C GLU A 1158 17.34 36.76 -21.27
N GLY A 1159 17.36 37.87 -20.54
CA GLY A 1159 18.25 38.11 -19.39
C GLY A 1159 19.62 38.71 -19.73
N LYS A 1160 19.88 39.05 -21.00
CA LYS A 1160 21.16 39.64 -21.44
C LYS A 1160 21.33 41.09 -20.95
N THR A 1161 20.27 41.89 -20.92
CA THR A 1161 20.27 43.24 -20.34
C THR A 1161 19.04 43.46 -19.43
N TRP A 1162 19.26 44.13 -18.29
CA TRP A 1162 18.26 44.28 -17.23
C TRP A 1162 17.91 45.74 -16.95
N ARG A 1163 16.66 46.13 -17.24
CA ARG A 1163 16.11 47.44 -16.91
C ARG A 1163 15.45 47.40 -15.53
N LYS A 1164 15.94 48.20 -14.58
CA LYS A 1164 15.27 48.35 -13.27
C LYS A 1164 13.90 49.00 -13.45
N LEU A 1165 12.89 48.43 -12.81
CA LEU A 1165 11.51 48.94 -12.81
C LEU A 1165 11.29 49.92 -11.65
N LEU A 1166 10.36 50.86 -11.84
CA LEU A 1166 9.83 51.65 -10.74
C LEU A 1166 8.78 50.81 -10.00
N VAL A 1167 9.18 50.29 -8.83
CA VAL A 1167 8.29 49.55 -7.92
C VAL A 1167 7.63 50.54 -6.95
N VAL A 1168 6.31 50.43 -6.78
CA VAL A 1168 5.53 51.20 -5.80
C VAL A 1168 4.72 50.23 -4.96
N GLY A 1169 4.80 50.33 -3.64
CA GLY A 1169 4.11 49.41 -2.73
C GLY A 1169 4.62 49.48 -1.29
N ALA A 1170 3.92 48.80 -0.40
CA ALA A 1170 4.23 48.70 1.03
C ALA A 1170 3.49 47.48 1.64
N LEU A 1171 3.89 47.08 2.85
CA LEU A 1171 3.23 46.00 3.62
C LEU A 1171 3.07 44.68 2.83
N GLY A 1172 4.07 44.34 2.02
CA GLY A 1172 4.08 43.13 1.19
C GLY A 1172 3.34 43.23 -0.15
N HIS A 1173 2.58 44.29 -0.42
CA HIS A 1173 1.87 44.48 -1.68
C HIS A 1173 2.60 45.52 -2.56
N TYR A 1174 3.04 45.11 -3.76
CA TYR A 1174 3.77 45.98 -4.68
C TYR A 1174 3.27 45.87 -6.12
N VAL A 1175 3.47 46.93 -6.90
CA VAL A 1175 3.23 46.97 -8.35
C VAL A 1175 4.40 47.64 -9.07
N ALA A 1176 4.63 47.27 -10.32
CA ALA A 1176 5.55 47.95 -11.23
C ALA A 1176 4.96 48.10 -12.62
N VAL A 1177 5.27 49.20 -13.30
CA VAL A 1177 4.92 49.40 -14.72
C VAL A 1177 6.04 48.84 -15.58
N VAL A 1178 5.73 47.85 -16.41
CA VAL A 1178 6.58 47.41 -17.53
C VAL A 1178 6.14 48.20 -18.76
N ALA A 1179 7.09 48.77 -19.50
CA ALA A 1179 6.80 49.69 -20.60
C ALA A 1179 7.71 49.47 -21.81
N ASN A 1180 7.11 49.47 -23.00
CA ASN A 1180 7.71 49.12 -24.30
C ASN A 1180 8.19 47.66 -24.38
N ALA A 1181 7.50 46.75 -23.69
CA ALA A 1181 7.71 45.32 -23.82
C ALA A 1181 7.42 44.83 -25.24
N HIS A 1182 8.11 43.77 -25.65
CA HIS A 1182 7.99 43.09 -26.93
C HIS A 1182 8.39 41.63 -26.71
N ASP A 1183 7.98 40.75 -27.63
CA ASP A 1183 8.34 39.34 -27.70
C ASP A 1183 8.14 38.58 -26.38
N THR A 1184 9.21 38.37 -25.59
CA THR A 1184 9.14 37.81 -24.23
C THR A 1184 9.65 38.79 -23.18
N VAL A 1185 9.07 38.73 -21.97
CA VAL A 1185 9.58 39.46 -20.81
C VAL A 1185 10.18 38.48 -19.81
N SER A 1186 11.45 38.67 -19.49
CA SER A 1186 12.12 37.98 -18.37
C SER A 1186 12.09 38.89 -17.15
N LEU A 1187 11.87 38.33 -15.96
CA LEU A 1187 11.76 39.08 -14.70
C LEU A 1187 12.89 38.74 -13.74
N ARG A 1188 13.34 39.72 -12.97
CA ARG A 1188 14.19 39.53 -11.80
C ARG A 1188 13.65 40.33 -10.63
N VAL A 1189 13.58 39.73 -9.46
CA VAL A 1189 13.05 40.34 -8.23
C VAL A 1189 14.03 40.12 -7.07
N GLN A 1190 14.14 41.11 -6.20
CA GLN A 1190 14.81 41.00 -4.90
C GLN A 1190 13.91 41.54 -3.80
N ALA A 1191 13.79 40.81 -2.69
CA ALA A 1191 13.01 41.23 -1.52
C ALA A 1191 13.76 40.96 -0.21
N THR A 1192 13.51 41.78 0.80
CA THR A 1192 14.06 41.63 2.16
C THR A 1192 12.94 41.49 3.19
N GLY A 1193 13.06 40.53 4.10
CA GLY A 1193 12.08 40.20 5.14
C GLY A 1193 12.11 41.14 6.34
N THR A 1194 11.12 41.03 7.22
CA THR A 1194 11.10 41.66 8.57
C THR A 1194 12.05 40.97 9.56
N ASP A 1195 12.39 39.71 9.30
CA ASP A 1195 13.32 38.84 10.03
C ASP A 1195 14.77 38.94 9.51
N GLY A 1196 15.02 39.78 8.51
CA GLY A 1196 16.31 39.88 7.82
C GLY A 1196 16.57 38.78 6.79
N ALA A 1197 15.61 37.89 6.52
CA ALA A 1197 15.71 36.96 5.40
C ALA A 1197 15.78 37.73 4.06
N LYS A 1198 16.40 37.14 3.04
CA LYS A 1198 16.42 37.70 1.68
C LYS A 1198 15.92 36.70 0.65
N PHE A 1199 15.35 37.23 -0.41
CA PHE A 1199 14.92 36.49 -1.59
C PHE A 1199 15.49 37.17 -2.83
N THR A 1200 16.10 36.41 -3.73
CA THR A 1200 16.40 36.84 -5.11
C THR A 1200 15.87 35.79 -6.06
N GLN A 1201 15.20 36.20 -7.14
CA GLN A 1201 14.74 35.30 -8.18
C GLN A 1201 14.91 35.92 -9.56
N THR A 1202 15.38 35.12 -10.52
CA THR A 1202 15.38 35.38 -11.96
C THR A 1202 14.47 34.35 -12.64
N VAL A 1203 13.60 34.77 -13.54
CA VAL A 1203 12.79 33.90 -14.42
C VAL A 1203 12.96 34.37 -15.85
N ILE A 1204 13.57 33.54 -16.70
CA ILE A 1204 13.70 33.76 -18.13
C ILE A 1204 12.41 33.33 -18.83
N ARG A 1205 11.94 34.13 -19.80
CA ARG A 1205 10.60 34.03 -20.41
C ARG A 1205 9.48 33.90 -19.36
N ALA A 1206 9.40 34.87 -18.46
CA ALA A 1206 8.38 34.90 -17.41
C ALA A 1206 6.94 35.01 -17.96
N TYR A 1207 6.76 35.68 -19.11
CA TYR A 1207 5.53 35.74 -19.91
C TYR A 1207 5.81 36.39 -21.29
N GLY A 1208 4.85 36.39 -22.21
CA GLY A 1208 4.97 36.95 -23.56
C GLY A 1208 4.17 38.24 -23.80
N VAL A 1209 4.34 38.85 -24.98
CA VAL A 1209 3.62 40.06 -25.44
C VAL A 1209 2.96 39.80 -26.80
N LYS A 1210 1.89 40.53 -27.12
CA LYS A 1210 1.23 40.55 -28.45
C LYS A 1210 1.68 41.71 -29.34
#